data_AF-A0A971QHV1-F1
#
_entry.id   AF-A0A971QHV1-F1
#
_cell.length_a   1.000
_cell.length_b   1.000
_cell.length_c   1.000
_cell.angle_alpha   90.00
_cell.angle_beta   90.00
_cell.angle_gamma   90.00
#
_symmetry.space_group_name_H-M   'P 1'
#
loop_
_entity.id
_entity.type
_entity.pdbx_description
1 polymer ?
#
loop_
_entity_poly.entity_id
_entity_poly.type
_entity_poly.pdbx_seq_one_letter_code
_entity_poly.pdbx_strand_id
1 'polypeptide(L)'
;MNIFKGVASVAVTISLLVGTAWAGLGVPTGYPSDYIALGENYPCVGQLNGIGPGSGTLISPIWVLTAAHNVVDPEGNGTPIPPNWPVQFMGYDVTEIVVYPTFLADWPNNRNPNDGWDLALVSLTRALPPSLIPPAALYRGSNEKNSTAVLVGYGLTGYAPCGCGTNPSMLSCQAQQNYGTRRAGRNVIDLRGNEYIPDWSDRLLLCDLDSPSSQSASVFGGRSPVNLEFTTCEGDSGGGLFVGSQLAGVHSFIYRRNGTYGTVMAATSVSSLAWWIDQVTSTIAYGRDSEATVTVGAGCVWHHDQWLTVGYGVNATGALIIDSGGVMTTSEWLNLGWNSGSSGTVLLSGLDSFLKAGVFNVGTAGYGRVTVQDEAGLEFDELNLGRDVESSGECLLTEGSHATGGGIRVGWQGNGVLIIDGEACCDTVGGHVGFANSSEGQVILSGENSSMSVAVFFNVADEGTASVDISGGARMSVSGWLNQSAEPSGVSTITVAESSSHLSADVFNVGQKGHASLHVTESAELTFGELNLGRSSTASVGIVLIDHAAVVEGNMINSGMEGCGTVIVEHGGTLSAEAMAIGSFRESNGLVVVRDSESSASIAGGVVVGGEGRGSLSVEGGAVVVIGELLIIGQHGEVGTAGGSIAIGPGVVGAATDEVSIGANGYLGGSGRVAANIVNGGTLAIGHPPGAAELLVQGQYTQWANGVLSIEIGGAVEHAWHDKLHVSGHASLDGVLSVILVGDYQPKVGDRFDTLSFGGMDGGFSELRMPNLAVGIWGVRYGATGIELIVTISPDLDRDGDVDAEDLAIFMACLSGAGIPHNGNELCRMADLDDDGDVDQSDFGALQRCFSGEGASPDPECMGW
;
A
#
# COMPACT_ATOMS: atom_id res chain seq x y z
N MET A 1 37.45 4.66 71.46
CA MET A 1 36.44 4.95 72.50
C MET A 1 35.54 3.73 72.56
N ASN A 2 35.53 2.84 73.58
CA ASN A 2 35.52 3.06 75.04
C ASN A 2 34.35 4.01 75.44
N ILE A 3 33.43 3.69 76.38
CA ILE A 3 33.50 2.66 77.45
C ILE A 3 32.13 2.43 78.18
N PHE A 4 31.84 1.17 78.62
CA PHE A 4 31.07 0.75 79.84
C PHE A 4 29.52 0.93 79.97
N LYS A 5 28.76 0.20 80.84
CA LYS A 5 28.94 -1.08 81.61
C LYS A 5 27.62 -1.57 82.27
N GLY A 6 27.56 -2.86 82.63
CA GLY A 6 26.67 -3.45 83.67
C GLY A 6 26.09 -4.81 83.27
N VAL A 7 26.54 -6.03 83.68
CA VAL A 7 26.99 -6.62 84.97
C VAL A 7 25.84 -6.80 85.98
N ALA A 8 25.46 -7.98 86.50
CA ALA A 8 25.86 -9.40 86.25
C ALA A 8 24.95 -10.42 87.00
N SER A 9 25.08 -11.74 86.69
CA SER A 9 24.91 -12.90 87.62
C SER A 9 23.48 -13.31 88.07
N VAL A 10 23.07 -14.58 88.36
CA VAL A 10 23.67 -15.95 88.41
C VAL A 10 22.68 -17.00 87.82
N ALA A 11 23.19 -18.18 87.42
CA ALA A 11 22.47 -19.31 86.80
C ALA A 11 21.46 -20.11 87.67
N VAL A 12 20.51 -20.79 86.99
CA VAL A 12 20.02 -22.14 87.35
C VAL A 12 19.85 -22.96 86.06
N THR A 13 20.31 -24.21 86.09
CA THR A 13 20.18 -25.18 85.00
C THR A 13 18.81 -25.86 85.03
N ILE A 14 18.05 -25.84 83.92
CA ILE A 14 17.00 -26.83 83.65
C ILE A 14 17.13 -27.30 82.20
N SER A 15 17.45 -28.58 82.03
CA SER A 15 17.35 -29.25 80.74
C SER A 15 15.88 -29.42 80.38
N LEU A 16 15.43 -28.74 79.33
CA LEU A 16 14.13 -28.97 78.70
C LEU A 16 14.35 -29.20 77.21
N LEU A 17 14.16 -30.44 76.77
CA LEU A 17 13.87 -30.71 75.37
C LEU A 17 12.56 -30.00 75.03
N VAL A 18 12.61 -28.98 74.18
CA VAL A 18 11.41 -28.43 73.55
C VAL A 18 11.17 -29.22 72.27
N GLY A 19 10.04 -29.92 72.22
CA GLY A 19 9.66 -30.73 71.07
C GLY A 19 9.13 -29.89 69.90
N THR A 20 9.50 -30.32 68.70
CA THR A 20 8.65 -30.37 67.49
C THR A 20 7.69 -29.21 67.21
N ALA A 21 8.08 -28.35 66.27
CA ALA A 21 7.12 -27.69 65.37
C ALA A 21 6.73 -28.68 64.25
N TRP A 22 5.43 -28.79 63.95
CA TRP A 22 4.89 -29.77 63.00
C TRP A 22 4.62 -29.14 61.63
N ALA A 23 4.64 -29.97 60.58
CA ALA A 23 4.69 -29.57 59.17
C ALA A 23 3.31 -29.33 58.53
N GLY A 24 3.30 -29.06 57.22
CA GLY A 24 2.10 -29.26 56.38
C GLY A 24 1.67 -30.72 56.36
N LEU A 25 0.50 -31.01 55.76
CA LEU A 25 -0.17 -32.29 55.98
C LEU A 25 0.47 -33.44 55.19
N GLY A 26 1.46 -34.04 55.83
CA GLY A 26 2.16 -35.22 55.37
C GLY A 26 2.51 -36.19 56.50
N VAL A 27 3.17 -37.26 56.12
CA VAL A 27 3.71 -38.30 57.01
C VAL A 27 4.84 -37.69 57.86
N PRO A 28 5.01 -38.05 59.15
CA PRO A 28 6.02 -37.43 60.04
C PRO A 28 7.48 -37.85 59.75
N THR A 29 7.79 -38.23 58.51
CA THR A 29 9.14 -38.67 58.06
C THR A 29 10.03 -37.52 57.58
N GLY A 30 9.50 -36.29 57.46
CA GLY A 30 10.26 -35.09 57.07
C GLY A 30 9.96 -33.87 57.93
N TYR A 31 10.82 -32.85 57.89
CA TYR A 31 10.66 -31.60 58.64
C TYR A 31 9.74 -30.59 57.91
N PRO A 32 9.14 -29.62 58.62
CA PRO A 32 8.33 -28.55 58.02
C PRO A 32 9.03 -27.78 56.91
N SER A 33 10.35 -27.60 57.06
CA SER A 33 11.24 -26.98 56.07
C SER A 33 11.25 -27.70 54.73
N ASP A 34 11.07 -29.02 54.73
CA ASP A 34 11.37 -29.86 53.57
C ASP A 34 10.24 -29.79 52.55
N TYR A 35 8.99 -29.68 53.03
CA TYR A 35 7.81 -29.43 52.20
C TYR A 35 7.80 -28.00 51.61
N ILE A 36 8.33 -27.02 52.33
CA ILE A 36 8.49 -25.64 51.81
C ILE A 36 9.61 -25.63 50.76
N ALA A 37 10.78 -26.21 51.07
CA ALA A 37 11.91 -26.30 50.17
C ALA A 37 11.61 -27.10 48.89
N LEU A 38 10.74 -28.11 48.95
CA LEU A 38 10.23 -28.79 47.76
C LEU A 38 9.33 -27.85 46.92
N GLY A 39 8.47 -27.07 47.59
CA GLY A 39 7.57 -26.10 46.96
C GLY A 39 8.29 -24.96 46.24
N GLU A 40 9.46 -24.54 46.70
CA GLU A 40 10.27 -23.52 46.01
C GLU A 40 10.80 -23.97 44.64
N ASN A 41 10.79 -25.27 44.33
CA ASN A 41 11.13 -25.76 42.98
C ASN A 41 9.98 -25.56 41.96
N TYR A 42 8.81 -25.11 42.41
CA TYR A 42 7.61 -24.91 41.59
C TYR A 42 7.13 -23.44 41.69
N PRO A 43 7.97 -22.47 41.24
CA PRO A 43 7.67 -21.04 41.38
C PRO A 43 6.39 -20.61 40.63
N CYS A 44 6.02 -21.34 39.58
CA CYS A 44 4.79 -21.17 38.80
C CYS A 44 3.50 -21.40 39.59
N VAL A 45 3.53 -22.11 40.72
CA VAL A 45 2.35 -22.31 41.56
C VAL A 45 2.23 -21.14 42.52
N GLY A 46 1.06 -20.49 42.48
CA GLY A 46 0.76 -19.26 43.22
C GLY A 46 -0.62 -19.31 43.87
N GLN A 47 -0.87 -18.36 44.78
CA GLN A 47 -2.17 -18.18 45.43
C GLN A 47 -3.12 -17.35 44.55
N LEU A 48 -4.39 -17.78 44.48
CA LEU A 48 -5.51 -16.96 44.02
C LEU A 48 -6.20 -16.29 45.21
N ASN A 49 -6.48 -15.00 45.07
CA ASN A 49 -7.18 -14.18 46.06
C ASN A 49 -8.42 -13.54 45.42
N GLY A 50 -9.41 -13.15 46.24
CA GLY A 50 -10.58 -12.34 45.80
C GLY A 50 -11.96 -12.97 46.07
N ILE A 51 -12.03 -14.31 46.20
CA ILE A 51 -13.30 -15.06 46.37
C ILE A 51 -13.22 -16.09 47.52
N GLY A 52 -12.03 -16.65 47.76
CA GLY A 52 -11.75 -17.61 48.81
C GLY A 52 -10.28 -18.03 48.76
N PRO A 53 -9.81 -18.91 49.68
CA PRO A 53 -8.48 -19.48 49.57
C PRO A 53 -8.43 -20.45 48.40
N GLY A 54 -7.57 -20.18 47.41
CA GLY A 54 -7.34 -21.05 46.27
C GLY A 54 -5.91 -20.94 45.74
N SER A 55 -5.54 -21.87 44.87
CA SER A 55 -4.24 -21.94 44.21
C SER A 55 -4.41 -21.94 42.68
N GLY A 56 -3.35 -21.62 41.96
CA GLY A 56 -3.28 -21.69 40.50
C GLY A 56 -1.86 -22.01 40.03
N THR A 57 -1.72 -22.47 38.79
CA THR A 57 -0.42 -22.73 38.16
C THR A 57 -0.26 -21.88 36.91
N LEU A 58 0.78 -21.04 36.87
CA LEU A 58 1.17 -20.29 35.67
C LEU A 58 1.64 -21.26 34.57
N ILE A 59 1.03 -21.21 33.40
CA ILE A 59 1.30 -22.11 32.26
C ILE A 59 1.76 -21.38 30.98
N SER A 60 1.50 -20.07 30.88
CA SER A 60 2.19 -19.14 29.98
C SER A 60 2.54 -17.85 30.74
N PRO A 61 3.24 -16.86 30.17
CA PRO A 61 3.51 -15.59 30.86
C PRO A 61 2.25 -14.86 31.35
N ILE A 62 1.09 -15.12 30.74
CA ILE A 62 -0.19 -14.45 31.04
C ILE A 62 -1.29 -15.41 31.52
N TRP A 63 -1.20 -16.72 31.23
CA TRP A 63 -2.27 -17.67 31.54
C TRP A 63 -1.97 -18.53 32.76
N VAL A 64 -2.93 -18.58 33.67
CA VAL A 64 -2.91 -19.39 34.90
C VAL A 64 -4.03 -20.41 34.86
N LEU A 65 -3.68 -21.68 35.05
CA LEU A 65 -4.62 -22.79 35.15
C LEU A 65 -5.05 -22.99 36.60
N THR A 66 -6.35 -23.18 36.84
CA THR A 66 -6.93 -23.38 38.18
C THR A 66 -8.18 -24.27 38.12
N ALA A 67 -8.76 -24.58 39.27
CA ALA A 67 -10.03 -25.30 39.36
C ALA A 67 -11.20 -24.35 39.05
N ALA A 68 -12.20 -24.80 38.31
CA ALA A 68 -13.35 -23.96 37.96
C ALA A 68 -14.12 -23.48 39.19
N HIS A 69 -14.21 -24.31 40.23
CA HIS A 69 -14.88 -23.94 41.48
C HIS A 69 -14.20 -22.79 42.26
N ASN A 70 -12.98 -22.38 41.87
CA ASN A 70 -12.30 -21.20 42.45
C ASN A 70 -12.78 -19.88 41.84
N VAL A 71 -13.45 -19.89 40.67
CA VAL A 71 -13.72 -18.70 39.83
C VAL A 71 -15.17 -18.61 39.31
N VAL A 72 -16.08 -19.33 39.98
CA VAL A 72 -17.54 -19.25 39.80
C VAL A 72 -18.17 -18.69 41.07
N ASP A 73 -19.29 -18.00 40.93
CA ASP A 73 -19.98 -17.38 42.07
C ASP A 73 -20.45 -18.46 43.07
N PRO A 74 -19.97 -18.47 44.33
CA PRO A 74 -20.39 -19.45 45.34
C PRO A 74 -21.83 -19.26 45.84
N GLU A 75 -22.46 -18.10 45.59
CA GLU A 75 -23.82 -17.78 46.01
C GLU A 75 -24.84 -17.74 44.84
N GLY A 76 -24.38 -17.63 43.59
CA GLY A 76 -25.22 -17.33 42.42
C GLY A 76 -25.11 -18.28 41.21
N ASN A 77 -26.22 -18.97 40.92
CA ASN A 77 -26.70 -19.45 39.60
C ASN A 77 -25.78 -20.19 38.60
N GLY A 78 -24.49 -20.41 38.86
CA GLY A 78 -23.59 -21.12 37.94
C GLY A 78 -23.02 -20.25 36.83
N THR A 79 -22.80 -18.97 37.11
CA THR A 79 -22.05 -18.06 36.25
C THR A 79 -20.59 -17.94 36.71
N PRO A 80 -19.62 -17.79 35.79
CA PRO A 80 -18.29 -17.28 36.15
C PRO A 80 -18.45 -15.96 36.90
N ILE A 81 -17.59 -15.71 37.88
CA ILE A 81 -17.51 -14.36 38.46
C ILE A 81 -17.07 -13.35 37.40
N PRO A 82 -17.61 -12.12 37.41
CA PRO A 82 -17.33 -11.16 36.35
C PRO A 82 -15.85 -10.69 36.40
N PRO A 83 -15.23 -10.34 35.25
CA PRO A 83 -13.81 -9.95 35.22
C PRO A 83 -13.44 -8.73 36.07
N ASN A 84 -14.42 -7.87 36.40
CA ASN A 84 -14.23 -6.72 37.28
C ASN A 84 -14.24 -7.08 38.79
N TRP A 85 -14.45 -8.35 39.15
CA TRP A 85 -14.23 -8.82 40.51
C TRP A 85 -12.71 -8.83 40.78
N PRO A 86 -12.25 -8.38 41.97
CA PRO A 86 -10.82 -8.23 42.27
C PRO A 86 -10.14 -9.58 42.52
N VAL A 87 -10.07 -10.43 41.50
CA VAL A 87 -9.30 -11.67 41.50
C VAL A 87 -7.87 -11.40 41.13
N GLN A 88 -6.97 -11.89 41.96
CA GLN A 88 -5.53 -11.72 41.79
C GLN A 88 -4.80 -13.04 41.91
N PHE A 89 -3.83 -13.26 41.02
CA PHE A 89 -2.88 -14.35 41.11
C PHE A 89 -1.52 -13.81 41.55
N MET A 90 -1.03 -14.23 42.71
CA MET A 90 0.21 -13.69 43.32
C MET A 90 0.25 -12.14 43.43
N GLY A 91 -0.91 -11.48 43.47
CA GLY A 91 -1.03 -10.02 43.50
C GLY A 91 -1.10 -9.33 42.12
N TYR A 92 -1.09 -10.09 41.03
CA TYR A 92 -1.33 -9.60 39.67
C TYR A 92 -2.83 -9.71 39.35
N ASP A 93 -3.41 -8.64 38.84
CA ASP A 93 -4.84 -8.58 38.49
C ASP A 93 -5.15 -9.49 37.29
N VAL A 94 -6.35 -10.07 37.31
CA VAL A 94 -6.91 -10.88 36.21
C VAL A 94 -7.71 -10.00 35.26
N THR A 95 -7.52 -10.17 33.96
CA THR A 95 -8.30 -9.48 32.91
C THR A 95 -9.41 -10.35 32.31
N GLU A 96 -9.26 -11.67 32.30
CA GLU A 96 -10.23 -12.59 31.68
C GLU A 96 -10.31 -13.90 32.46
N ILE A 97 -11.51 -14.47 32.57
CA ILE A 97 -11.78 -15.76 33.23
C ILE A 97 -12.56 -16.66 32.27
N VAL A 98 -11.98 -17.80 31.93
CA VAL A 98 -12.58 -18.78 31.02
C VAL A 98 -12.77 -20.11 31.76
N VAL A 99 -14.01 -20.39 32.14
CA VAL A 99 -14.41 -21.65 32.78
C VAL A 99 -14.70 -22.70 31.71
N TYR A 100 -14.34 -23.96 31.94
CA TYR A 100 -14.67 -25.05 31.02
C TYR A 100 -16.20 -25.14 30.80
N PRO A 101 -16.72 -25.07 29.56
CA PRO A 101 -18.16 -24.84 29.33
C PRO A 101 -19.10 -25.85 30.00
N THR A 102 -18.75 -27.13 30.04
CA THR A 102 -19.61 -28.17 30.64
C THR A 102 -19.72 -28.04 32.16
N PHE A 103 -18.71 -27.47 32.85
CA PHE A 103 -18.77 -27.25 34.30
C PHE A 103 -19.90 -26.30 34.72
N LEU A 104 -20.24 -25.33 33.86
CA LEU A 104 -21.35 -24.40 34.08
C LEU A 104 -22.72 -25.06 33.79
N ALA A 105 -22.76 -26.01 32.83
CA ALA A 105 -23.99 -26.66 32.40
C ALA A 105 -24.65 -27.53 33.49
N ASP A 106 -23.84 -28.11 34.38
CA ASP A 106 -24.30 -29.04 35.44
C ASP A 106 -24.50 -28.37 36.82
N TRP A 107 -24.54 -27.04 36.89
CA TRP A 107 -24.75 -26.30 38.15
C TRP A 107 -26.13 -26.62 38.79
N PRO A 108 -26.24 -26.77 40.13
CA PRO A 108 -25.21 -26.62 41.17
C PRO A 108 -24.41 -27.91 41.48
N ASN A 109 -24.55 -28.97 40.68
CA ASN A 109 -23.84 -30.24 40.87
C ASN A 109 -22.44 -30.25 40.22
N ASN A 110 -21.88 -29.07 39.91
CA ASN A 110 -20.70 -28.84 39.07
C ASN A 110 -19.40 -29.58 39.46
N ARG A 111 -19.29 -30.06 40.70
CA ARG A 111 -18.19 -30.95 41.15
C ARG A 111 -18.56 -32.44 41.02
N ASN A 112 -19.35 -32.80 40.00
CA ASN A 112 -19.72 -34.18 39.71
C ASN A 112 -18.48 -34.97 39.26
N PRO A 113 -18.04 -35.98 40.03
CA PRO A 113 -16.87 -36.78 39.66
C PRO A 113 -17.11 -37.66 38.42
N ASN A 114 -18.37 -37.83 37.98
CA ASN A 114 -18.70 -38.54 36.75
C ASN A 114 -18.24 -37.80 35.49
N ASP A 115 -18.16 -36.48 35.57
CA ASP A 115 -17.92 -35.62 34.42
C ASP A 115 -16.46 -35.15 34.38
N GLY A 116 -15.94 -34.66 35.52
CA GLY A 116 -14.51 -34.37 35.71
C GLY A 116 -14.03 -33.10 34.98
N TRP A 117 -14.88 -32.07 34.90
CA TRP A 117 -14.59 -30.81 34.18
C TRP A 117 -14.19 -29.63 35.08
N ASP A 118 -13.75 -29.86 36.31
CA ASP A 118 -13.37 -28.79 37.26
C ASP A 118 -12.03 -28.17 36.85
N LEU A 119 -12.09 -27.27 35.86
CA LEU A 119 -10.96 -26.59 35.24
C LEU A 119 -11.38 -25.20 34.72
N ALA A 120 -10.56 -24.20 35.02
CA ALA A 120 -10.67 -22.86 34.47
C ALA A 120 -9.29 -22.26 34.18
N LEU A 121 -9.29 -21.27 33.31
CA LEU A 121 -8.14 -20.45 32.96
C LEU A 121 -8.42 -19.01 33.36
N VAL A 122 -7.40 -18.33 33.91
CA VAL A 122 -7.45 -16.88 34.15
C VAL A 122 -6.26 -16.21 33.48
N SER A 123 -6.51 -15.11 32.77
CA SER A 123 -5.51 -14.31 32.06
C SER A 123 -5.12 -13.10 32.91
N LEU A 124 -3.83 -12.81 33.01
CA LEU A 124 -3.29 -11.67 33.78
C LEU A 124 -3.29 -10.39 32.94
N THR A 125 -3.55 -9.24 33.58
CA THR A 125 -3.44 -7.91 32.95
C THR A 125 -2.02 -7.58 32.49
N ARG A 126 -1.00 -8.21 33.09
CA ARG A 126 0.42 -8.04 32.77
C ARG A 126 1.13 -9.39 32.73
N ALA A 127 1.94 -9.59 31.70
CA ALA A 127 2.81 -10.75 31.58
C ALA A 127 3.82 -10.81 32.74
N LEU A 128 4.03 -12.02 33.27
CA LEU A 128 5.06 -12.32 34.25
C LEU A 128 6.40 -12.63 33.55
N PRO A 129 7.52 -12.00 33.94
CA PRO A 129 8.84 -12.32 33.37
C PRO A 129 9.18 -13.81 33.55
N PRO A 130 9.37 -14.60 32.47
CA PRO A 130 9.69 -16.03 32.58
C PRO A 130 11.03 -16.32 33.27
N SER A 131 11.91 -15.32 33.33
CA SER A 131 13.17 -15.35 34.07
C SER A 131 13.00 -15.29 35.60
N LEU A 132 11.88 -14.75 36.08
CA LEU A 132 11.53 -14.70 37.50
C LEU A 132 10.59 -15.85 37.88
N ILE A 133 9.59 -16.12 37.03
CA ILE A 133 8.57 -17.16 37.26
C ILE A 133 8.40 -17.97 35.97
N PRO A 134 9.22 -19.01 35.75
CA PRO A 134 9.10 -19.89 34.59
C PRO A 134 7.72 -20.57 34.55
N PRO A 135 6.92 -20.44 33.48
CA PRO A 135 5.65 -21.13 33.36
C PRO A 135 5.81 -22.66 33.30
N ALA A 136 4.80 -23.39 33.78
CA ALA A 136 4.78 -24.85 33.78
C ALA A 136 4.44 -25.41 32.39
N ALA A 137 5.34 -26.23 31.84
CA ALA A 137 5.03 -27.05 30.67
C ALA A 137 3.91 -28.06 30.99
N LEU A 138 2.90 -28.17 30.13
CA LEU A 138 1.79 -29.10 30.30
C LEU A 138 2.23 -30.54 29.99
N TYR A 139 1.76 -31.51 30.78
CA TYR A 139 1.95 -32.93 30.48
C TYR A 139 1.05 -33.36 29.32
N ARG A 140 1.66 -33.76 28.20
CA ARG A 140 0.97 -34.21 26.98
C ARG A 140 0.96 -35.73 26.78
N GLY A 141 1.49 -36.49 27.74
CA GLY A 141 1.50 -37.95 27.69
C GLY A 141 0.18 -38.58 28.13
N SER A 142 0.18 -39.91 28.24
CA SER A 142 -0.94 -40.73 28.74
C SER A 142 -0.54 -41.74 29.82
N ASN A 143 0.66 -41.57 30.41
CA ASN A 143 1.28 -42.51 31.35
C ASN A 143 1.39 -41.92 32.77
N GLU A 144 0.43 -41.08 33.16
CA GLU A 144 0.39 -40.49 34.51
C GLU A 144 0.26 -41.59 35.57
N LYS A 145 -0.52 -42.65 35.29
CA LYS A 145 -0.77 -43.73 36.23
C LYS A 145 0.51 -44.44 36.69
N ASN A 146 0.61 -44.71 37.99
CA ASN A 146 1.77 -45.20 38.73
C ASN A 146 2.98 -44.25 38.73
N SER A 147 2.88 -43.03 38.19
CA SER A 147 3.93 -42.03 38.34
C SER A 147 3.91 -41.46 39.76
N THR A 148 5.10 -41.26 40.34
CA THR A 148 5.24 -40.40 41.52
C THR A 148 5.05 -38.95 41.08
N ALA A 149 4.03 -38.30 41.64
CA ALA A 149 3.72 -36.90 41.39
C ALA A 149 4.24 -36.01 42.53
N VAL A 150 4.45 -34.73 42.22
CA VAL A 150 4.61 -33.67 43.23
C VAL A 150 3.34 -32.82 43.23
N LEU A 151 2.72 -32.68 44.39
CA LEU A 151 1.50 -31.91 44.63
C LEU A 151 1.92 -30.59 45.27
N VAL A 152 1.43 -29.46 44.75
CA VAL A 152 1.84 -28.11 45.18
C VAL A 152 0.62 -27.21 45.40
N GLY A 153 0.59 -26.46 46.50
CA GLY A 153 -0.51 -25.53 46.82
C GLY A 153 -0.23 -24.60 48.00
N TYR A 154 -1.21 -23.74 48.30
CA TYR A 154 -1.19 -22.70 49.36
C TYR A 154 -2.20 -22.95 50.49
N GLY A 155 -2.78 -24.15 50.54
CA GLY A 155 -3.85 -24.55 51.44
C GLY A 155 -3.46 -24.77 52.89
N LEU A 156 -4.43 -25.27 53.65
CA LEU A 156 -4.31 -25.49 55.09
C LEU A 156 -3.20 -26.48 55.45
N THR A 157 -2.47 -26.12 56.51
CA THR A 157 -1.52 -27.03 57.17
C THR A 157 -2.25 -27.98 58.12
N GLY A 158 -1.62 -29.10 58.44
CA GLY A 158 -2.11 -30.03 59.46
C GLY A 158 -1.22 -31.26 59.55
N TYR A 159 -1.70 -32.32 60.19
CA TYR A 159 -0.93 -33.54 60.43
C TYR A 159 -1.81 -34.76 60.19
N ALA A 160 -1.31 -35.76 59.45
CA ALA A 160 -2.13 -36.86 58.90
C ALA A 160 -2.94 -37.71 59.92
N PRO A 161 -2.56 -37.84 61.20
CA PRO A 161 -3.44 -38.41 62.24
C PRO A 161 -4.55 -37.46 62.77
N CYS A 162 -4.43 -36.16 62.56
CA CYS A 162 -5.29 -35.12 63.14
C CYS A 162 -6.31 -34.52 62.16
N GLY A 163 -6.06 -34.60 60.85
CA GLY A 163 -6.78 -33.80 59.85
C GLY A 163 -6.08 -32.45 59.58
N CYS A 164 -6.57 -31.73 58.58
CA CYS A 164 -6.28 -30.30 58.42
C CYS A 164 -7.33 -29.44 59.14
N GLY A 165 -6.95 -28.22 59.54
CA GLY A 165 -7.86 -27.20 60.09
C GLY A 165 -8.33 -27.38 61.55
N THR A 166 -8.24 -28.58 62.13
CA THR A 166 -8.64 -28.91 63.53
C THR A 166 -7.64 -29.92 64.17
N ASN A 167 -7.70 -30.38 65.42
CA ASN A 167 -8.70 -30.30 66.50
C ASN A 167 -8.00 -30.23 67.89
N PRO A 168 -8.43 -29.40 68.87
CA PRO A 168 -7.61 -29.12 70.06
C PRO A 168 -7.57 -30.21 71.15
N SER A 169 -8.29 -31.33 71.00
CA SER A 169 -8.43 -32.33 72.06
C SER A 169 -7.19 -33.22 72.31
N MET A 170 -6.17 -33.13 71.46
CA MET A 170 -4.83 -33.69 71.72
C MET A 170 -3.76 -32.60 71.67
N LEU A 171 -2.85 -32.56 72.66
CA LEU A 171 -1.72 -31.60 72.68
C LEU A 171 -0.79 -31.72 71.45
N SER A 172 -0.78 -32.86 70.77
CA SER A 172 -0.02 -33.09 69.54
C SER A 172 -0.73 -32.61 68.26
N CYS A 173 -1.99 -32.18 68.34
CA CYS A 173 -2.80 -31.69 67.21
C CYS A 173 -3.04 -30.17 67.29
N GLN A 174 -2.09 -29.40 67.83
CA GLN A 174 -2.16 -27.93 67.79
C GLN A 174 -1.97 -27.42 66.35
N ALA A 175 -3.09 -27.31 65.62
CA ALA A 175 -3.10 -26.84 64.25
C ALA A 175 -2.63 -25.39 64.12
N GLN A 176 -1.79 -25.13 63.12
CA GLN A 176 -1.57 -23.78 62.60
C GLN A 176 -2.45 -23.59 61.36
N GLN A 177 -3.47 -22.73 61.47
CA GLN A 177 -4.33 -22.32 60.34
C GLN A 177 -3.58 -21.31 59.44
N ASN A 178 -2.45 -21.74 58.88
CA ASN A 178 -1.57 -20.91 58.05
C ASN A 178 -1.81 -21.18 56.56
N TYR A 179 -2.87 -20.58 56.02
CA TYR A 179 -3.02 -20.36 54.57
C TYR A 179 -1.86 -19.50 54.02
N GLY A 180 -1.69 -19.49 52.71
CA GLY A 180 -0.85 -18.50 52.02
C GLY A 180 0.65 -18.77 52.08
N THR A 181 1.08 -19.99 52.41
CA THR A 181 2.47 -20.44 52.28
C THR A 181 2.52 -21.59 51.29
N ARG A 182 3.30 -21.45 50.21
CA ARG A 182 3.55 -22.52 49.24
C ARG A 182 4.15 -23.73 49.92
N ARG A 183 3.59 -24.90 49.67
CA ARG A 183 4.16 -26.20 50.08
C ARG A 183 4.03 -27.18 48.95
N ALA A 184 4.94 -28.14 48.92
CA ALA A 184 4.83 -29.30 48.05
C ALA A 184 5.21 -30.58 48.79
N GLY A 185 4.61 -31.68 48.34
CA GLY A 185 4.98 -33.03 48.75
C GLY A 185 4.66 -34.02 47.65
N ARG A 186 4.89 -35.31 47.89
CA ARG A 186 4.77 -36.36 46.88
C ARG A 186 3.54 -37.22 47.10
N ASN A 187 3.07 -37.85 46.03
CA ASN A 187 2.13 -38.98 46.11
C ASN A 187 2.32 -39.86 44.85
N VAL A 188 1.60 -40.97 44.73
CA VAL A 188 1.52 -41.79 43.52
C VAL A 188 0.16 -41.57 42.87
N ILE A 189 0.11 -41.49 41.54
CA ILE A 189 -1.14 -41.44 40.79
C ILE A 189 -1.62 -42.88 40.55
N ASP A 190 -2.29 -43.48 41.53
CA ASP A 190 -2.57 -44.91 41.50
C ASP A 190 -3.65 -45.33 40.52
N LEU A 191 -4.67 -44.49 40.29
CA LEU A 191 -5.86 -44.83 39.50
C LEU A 191 -6.37 -43.63 38.67
N ARG A 192 -7.00 -43.91 37.52
CA ARG A 192 -7.99 -43.00 36.92
C ARG A 192 -9.33 -43.13 37.64
N GLY A 193 -10.18 -42.10 37.58
CA GLY A 193 -11.47 -42.06 38.29
C GLY A 193 -12.37 -43.27 38.06
N ASN A 194 -12.61 -43.61 36.78
CA ASN A 194 -13.41 -44.76 36.35
C ASN A 194 -12.89 -46.12 36.86
N GLU A 195 -11.60 -46.25 37.15
CA GLU A 195 -11.00 -47.47 37.71
C GLU A 195 -11.33 -47.66 39.20
N TYR A 196 -11.68 -46.58 39.90
CA TYR A 196 -12.03 -46.61 41.31
C TYR A 196 -13.55 -46.73 41.53
N ILE A 197 -14.33 -45.90 40.82
CA ILE A 197 -15.79 -45.96 40.79
C ILE A 197 -16.21 -45.94 39.31
N PRO A 198 -16.93 -46.96 38.79
CA PRO A 198 -17.18 -47.10 37.35
C PRO A 198 -17.85 -45.91 36.67
N ASP A 199 -18.66 -45.14 37.40
CA ASP A 199 -19.38 -43.97 36.88
C ASP A 199 -18.50 -42.70 36.85
N TRP A 200 -17.32 -42.70 37.50
CA TRP A 200 -16.41 -41.54 37.55
C TRP A 200 -15.67 -41.32 36.22
N SER A 201 -15.29 -40.07 35.95
CA SER A 201 -14.55 -39.68 34.75
C SER A 201 -13.12 -40.24 34.76
N ASP A 202 -12.64 -40.72 33.61
CA ASP A 202 -11.22 -41.10 33.40
C ASP A 202 -10.28 -39.88 33.42
N ARG A 203 -10.85 -38.67 33.32
CA ARG A 203 -10.18 -37.37 33.51
C ARG A 203 -9.74 -37.10 34.95
N LEU A 204 -10.18 -37.89 35.93
CA LEU A 204 -9.73 -37.73 37.31
C LEU A 204 -8.45 -38.54 37.54
N LEU A 205 -7.40 -37.88 38.04
CA LEU A 205 -6.20 -38.48 38.58
C LEU A 205 -6.38 -38.67 40.09
N LEU A 206 -6.34 -39.92 40.56
CA LEU A 206 -6.55 -40.25 41.98
C LEU A 206 -5.23 -40.64 42.65
N CYS A 207 -4.98 -40.05 43.81
CA CYS A 207 -3.91 -40.40 44.74
C CYS A 207 -4.52 -40.64 46.13
N ASP A 208 -3.93 -41.48 46.98
CA ASP A 208 -4.35 -41.60 48.39
C ASP A 208 -3.19 -41.43 49.39
N LEU A 209 -3.50 -40.99 50.61
CA LEU A 209 -2.49 -40.73 51.63
C LEU A 209 -2.13 -42.02 52.40
N ASP A 210 -1.00 -42.61 52.08
CA ASP A 210 -0.53 -43.87 52.64
C ASP A 210 -0.26 -43.79 54.15
N SER A 211 -0.50 -44.90 54.87
CA SER A 211 -0.19 -44.97 56.30
C SER A 211 1.11 -45.73 56.57
N PRO A 212 2.10 -45.13 57.26
CA PRO A 212 3.35 -45.82 57.62
C PRO A 212 3.12 -47.00 58.60
N SER A 213 1.96 -47.05 59.26
CA SER A 213 1.67 -48.00 60.34
C SER A 213 0.41 -48.85 60.12
N SER A 214 -0.36 -48.62 59.05
CA SER A 214 -1.67 -49.27 58.85
C SER A 214 -2.01 -49.45 57.37
N GLN A 215 -1.59 -50.56 56.77
CA GLN A 215 -1.91 -50.90 55.36
C GLN A 215 -3.41 -51.01 55.04
N SER A 216 -4.29 -51.07 56.04
CA SER A 216 -5.75 -51.02 55.88
C SER A 216 -6.32 -49.59 55.88
N ALA A 217 -5.50 -48.58 56.17
CA ALA A 217 -5.87 -47.18 56.02
C ALA A 217 -5.64 -46.71 54.58
N SER A 218 -4.55 -47.14 53.93
CA SER A 218 -4.29 -47.01 52.49
C SER A 218 -5.40 -47.67 51.67
N VAL A 219 -5.94 -46.93 50.71
CA VAL A 219 -7.18 -47.23 49.97
C VAL A 219 -6.90 -48.02 48.71
N PHE A 220 -5.91 -47.63 47.91
CA PHE A 220 -5.52 -48.31 46.68
C PHE A 220 -3.99 -48.32 46.53
N GLY A 221 -3.48 -48.53 45.32
CA GLY A 221 -2.05 -48.32 45.04
C GLY A 221 -1.04 -49.25 45.71
N GLY A 222 0.20 -48.76 45.75
CA GLY A 222 1.20 -49.21 46.71
C GLY A 222 0.77 -48.80 48.12
N ARG A 223 1.10 -49.61 49.14
CA ARG A 223 0.69 -49.37 50.54
C ARG A 223 1.86 -48.99 51.43
N SER A 224 2.72 -48.11 50.95
CA SER A 224 3.96 -47.70 51.62
C SER A 224 4.30 -46.25 51.27
N PRO A 225 4.29 -45.35 52.26
CA PRO A 225 4.37 -43.91 52.04
C PRO A 225 5.64 -43.50 51.31
N VAL A 226 5.50 -42.65 50.31
CA VAL A 226 6.64 -42.05 49.60
C VAL A 226 7.37 -41.02 50.48
N ASN A 227 8.60 -40.65 50.11
CA ASN A 227 9.33 -39.62 50.86
C ASN A 227 8.70 -38.23 50.64
N LEU A 228 8.42 -37.53 51.75
CA LEU A 228 7.62 -36.30 51.82
C LEU A 228 6.18 -36.49 51.28
N GLU A 229 5.55 -37.62 51.60
CA GLU A 229 4.19 -37.87 51.15
C GLU A 229 3.18 -36.83 51.68
N PHE A 230 2.25 -36.43 50.82
CA PHE A 230 1.34 -35.30 51.00
C PHE A 230 -0.03 -35.57 50.38
N THR A 231 -1.04 -34.89 50.90
CA THR A 231 -2.38 -34.79 50.28
C THR A 231 -2.88 -33.36 50.38
N THR A 232 -3.78 -32.98 49.49
CA THR A 232 -4.37 -31.64 49.46
C THR A 232 -5.30 -31.39 50.65
N CYS A 233 -5.54 -30.11 50.94
CA CYS A 233 -6.64 -29.63 51.78
C CYS A 233 -7.28 -28.37 51.17
N GLU A 234 -8.29 -27.81 51.83
CA GLU A 234 -8.88 -26.50 51.54
C GLU A 234 -7.81 -25.43 51.29
N GLY A 235 -7.93 -24.70 50.19
CA GLY A 235 -6.95 -23.73 49.68
C GLY A 235 -5.90 -24.30 48.70
N ASP A 236 -5.72 -25.62 48.61
CA ASP A 236 -4.91 -26.24 47.56
C ASP A 236 -5.68 -26.40 46.23
N SER A 237 -7.00 -26.21 46.23
CA SER A 237 -7.85 -26.21 45.02
C SER A 237 -7.25 -25.35 43.91
N GLY A 238 -7.12 -25.90 42.70
CA GLY A 238 -6.47 -25.25 41.55
C GLY A 238 -4.93 -25.31 41.55
N GLY A 239 -4.32 -25.83 42.61
CA GLY A 239 -2.88 -26.09 42.68
C GLY A 239 -2.42 -27.20 41.74
N GLY A 240 -1.11 -27.31 41.56
CA GLY A 240 -0.52 -28.17 40.52
C GLY A 240 -0.15 -29.57 41.02
N LEU A 241 -0.48 -30.58 40.21
CA LEU A 241 0.00 -31.96 40.31
C LEU A 241 0.97 -32.21 39.15
N PHE A 242 2.26 -32.40 39.47
CA PHE A 242 3.35 -32.49 38.50
C PHE A 242 3.88 -33.92 38.36
N VAL A 243 4.05 -34.39 37.12
CA VAL A 243 4.81 -35.61 36.80
C VAL A 243 6.17 -35.16 36.25
N GLY A 244 7.22 -35.38 37.06
CA GLY A 244 8.52 -34.73 36.83
C GLY A 244 8.40 -33.21 36.99
N SER A 245 8.69 -32.46 35.92
CA SER A 245 8.52 -31.00 35.85
C SER A 245 7.27 -30.55 35.07
N GLN A 246 6.47 -31.49 34.54
CA GLN A 246 5.30 -31.17 33.71
C GLN A 246 4.01 -31.21 34.53
N LEU A 247 3.12 -30.24 34.32
CA LEU A 247 1.83 -30.15 34.99
C LEU A 247 0.87 -31.20 34.41
N ALA A 248 0.56 -32.24 35.19
CA ALA A 248 -0.28 -33.37 34.80
C ALA A 248 -1.72 -33.26 35.32
N GLY A 249 -1.95 -32.58 36.45
CA GLY A 249 -3.27 -32.38 37.00
C GLY A 249 -3.45 -31.07 37.75
N VAL A 250 -4.71 -30.69 37.93
CA VAL A 250 -5.14 -29.53 38.71
C VAL A 250 -5.97 -30.01 39.89
N HIS A 251 -5.58 -29.65 41.12
CA HIS A 251 -6.24 -30.13 42.34
C HIS A 251 -7.71 -29.71 42.39
N SER A 252 -8.63 -30.66 42.54
CA SER A 252 -10.08 -30.41 42.44
C SER A 252 -10.82 -30.71 43.74
N PHE A 253 -10.82 -31.96 44.23
CA PHE A 253 -11.59 -32.33 45.42
C PHE A 253 -10.95 -33.46 46.24
N ILE A 254 -11.53 -33.70 47.41
CA ILE A 254 -11.13 -34.73 48.38
C ILE A 254 -12.30 -35.68 48.65
N TYR A 255 -12.03 -36.97 48.82
CA TYR A 255 -13.00 -38.04 49.03
C TYR A 255 -12.66 -38.93 50.23
N ARG A 256 -13.71 -39.54 50.81
CA ARG A 256 -13.75 -40.39 52.03
C ARG A 256 -13.30 -39.76 53.35
N ARG A 257 -12.20 -39.01 53.40
CA ARG A 257 -11.63 -38.43 54.64
C ARG A 257 -10.93 -37.12 54.32
N ASN A 258 -11.00 -36.13 55.21
CA ASN A 258 -10.30 -34.85 55.02
C ASN A 258 -8.94 -34.85 55.74
N GLY A 259 -7.84 -34.75 54.98
CA GLY A 259 -6.47 -34.62 55.51
C GLY A 259 -6.03 -35.73 56.48
N THR A 260 -6.39 -37.00 56.26
CA THR A 260 -5.91 -38.10 57.13
C THR A 260 -5.47 -39.32 56.33
N TYR A 261 -4.81 -40.29 56.97
CA TYR A 261 -4.41 -41.53 56.29
C TYR A 261 -5.60 -42.22 55.61
N GLY A 262 -5.45 -42.49 54.31
CA GLY A 262 -6.50 -42.96 53.41
C GLY A 262 -7.55 -41.91 53.06
N THR A 263 -7.18 -40.63 53.09
CA THR A 263 -7.76 -39.56 52.27
C THR A 263 -7.46 -39.87 50.81
N VAL A 264 -8.49 -39.86 49.96
CA VAL A 264 -8.35 -39.91 48.50
C VAL A 264 -8.45 -38.48 48.00
N MET A 265 -7.51 -38.02 47.18
CA MET A 265 -7.61 -36.74 46.49
C MET A 265 -7.78 -36.95 44.99
N ALA A 266 -8.48 -36.01 44.33
CA ALA A 266 -8.73 -36.02 42.89
C ALA A 266 -8.22 -34.73 42.25
N ALA A 267 -7.51 -34.87 41.13
CA ALA A 267 -7.10 -33.78 40.26
C ALA A 267 -7.66 -33.96 38.84
N THR A 268 -8.04 -32.85 38.20
CA THR A 268 -8.47 -32.82 36.79
C THR A 268 -7.25 -32.98 35.88
N SER A 269 -7.25 -33.99 34.99
CA SER A 269 -6.13 -34.39 34.12
C SER A 269 -5.90 -33.38 33.00
N VAL A 270 -4.76 -32.67 33.02
CA VAL A 270 -4.39 -31.64 32.04
C VAL A 270 -4.32 -32.20 30.62
N SER A 271 -3.67 -33.36 30.45
CA SER A 271 -3.57 -34.09 29.19
C SER A 271 -4.94 -34.33 28.50
N SER A 272 -5.99 -34.58 29.29
CA SER A 272 -7.33 -34.88 28.78
C SER A 272 -8.09 -33.65 28.26
N LEU A 273 -7.65 -32.44 28.66
CA LEU A 273 -8.22 -31.15 28.30
C LEU A 273 -7.22 -30.26 27.54
N ALA A 274 -6.07 -30.81 27.17
CA ALA A 274 -4.97 -30.18 26.43
C ALA A 274 -5.46 -29.30 25.27
N TRP A 275 -6.30 -29.85 24.39
CA TRP A 275 -6.83 -29.13 23.22
C TRP A 275 -7.60 -27.85 23.58
N TRP A 276 -8.34 -27.86 24.69
CA TRP A 276 -9.14 -26.71 25.14
C TRP A 276 -8.24 -25.66 25.79
N ILE A 277 -7.23 -26.11 26.56
CA ILE A 277 -6.22 -25.23 27.13
C ILE A 277 -5.47 -24.52 26.00
N ASP A 278 -5.06 -25.23 24.96
CA ASP A 278 -4.34 -24.66 23.81
C ASP A 278 -5.20 -23.64 23.05
N GLN A 279 -6.49 -23.95 22.82
CA GLN A 279 -7.45 -23.04 22.18
C GLN A 279 -7.66 -21.74 22.96
N VAL A 280 -7.88 -21.81 24.27
CA VAL A 280 -8.08 -20.61 25.10
C VAL A 280 -6.79 -19.83 25.26
N THR A 281 -5.68 -20.50 25.56
CA THR A 281 -4.38 -19.82 25.79
C THR A 281 -3.78 -19.18 24.54
N SER A 282 -4.26 -19.56 23.36
CA SER A 282 -3.94 -18.92 22.06
C SER A 282 -4.84 -17.70 21.76
N THR A 283 -5.52 -17.16 22.76
CA THR A 283 -6.39 -15.98 22.59
C THR A 283 -6.22 -14.93 23.69
N ILE A 284 -6.64 -13.71 23.38
CA ILE A 284 -6.97 -12.62 24.30
C ILE A 284 -8.40 -12.19 23.95
N ALA A 285 -9.31 -12.19 24.93
CA ALA A 285 -10.76 -12.03 24.72
C ALA A 285 -11.34 -13.22 23.92
N TYR A 286 -11.34 -14.39 24.56
CA TYR A 286 -11.86 -15.67 24.05
C TYR A 286 -13.40 -15.70 23.99
N GLY A 287 -14.05 -15.18 25.04
CA GLY A 287 -15.49 -15.31 25.24
C GLY A 287 -16.33 -14.45 24.29
N ARG A 288 -17.59 -14.84 24.07
CA ARG A 288 -18.60 -13.92 23.52
C ARG A 288 -18.71 -12.70 24.44
N ASP A 289 -18.80 -11.50 23.84
CA ASP A 289 -18.91 -10.22 24.55
C ASP A 289 -17.79 -10.02 25.61
N SER A 290 -16.64 -10.68 25.46
CA SER A 290 -15.52 -10.59 26.41
C SER A 290 -14.63 -9.38 26.15
N GLU A 291 -14.11 -8.78 27.22
CA GLU A 291 -13.13 -7.70 27.14
C GLU A 291 -11.87 -8.14 27.88
N ALA A 292 -10.70 -8.01 27.24
CA ALA A 292 -9.43 -8.38 27.85
C ALA A 292 -8.28 -7.47 27.38
N THR A 293 -7.40 -7.06 28.31
CA THR A 293 -6.21 -6.26 28.00
C THR A 293 -4.98 -6.87 28.68
N VAL A 294 -3.94 -7.12 27.90
CA VAL A 294 -2.69 -7.76 28.34
C VAL A 294 -1.51 -6.85 28.04
N THR A 295 -0.62 -6.65 29.02
CA THR A 295 0.62 -5.86 28.86
C THR A 295 1.88 -6.75 28.94
N VAL A 296 2.68 -6.78 27.88
CA VAL A 296 4.05 -7.33 27.84
C VAL A 296 5.02 -6.19 28.09
N GLY A 297 5.41 -6.01 29.35
CA GLY A 297 6.28 -4.90 29.76
C GLY A 297 7.73 -5.31 30.02
N ALA A 298 8.51 -4.37 30.57
CA ALA A 298 9.92 -4.51 30.95
C ALA A 298 10.32 -5.90 31.51
N GLY A 299 11.31 -6.53 30.86
CA GLY A 299 11.87 -7.82 31.25
C GLY A 299 11.03 -9.04 30.87
N CYS A 300 9.89 -8.86 30.21
CA CYS A 300 9.07 -9.94 29.68
C CYS A 300 9.48 -10.26 28.23
N VAL A 301 9.80 -11.53 27.98
CA VAL A 301 9.85 -12.09 26.63
C VAL A 301 8.73 -13.13 26.52
N TRP A 302 7.71 -12.87 25.72
CA TRP A 302 6.65 -13.82 25.44
C TRP A 302 6.86 -14.44 24.06
N HIS A 303 7.28 -15.72 24.05
CA HIS A 303 7.25 -16.55 22.86
C HIS A 303 5.95 -17.36 22.83
N HIS A 304 5.31 -17.41 21.67
CA HIS A 304 4.12 -18.22 21.43
C HIS A 304 4.32 -19.04 20.15
N ASP A 305 4.55 -20.36 20.31
CA ASP A 305 4.97 -21.28 19.23
C ASP A 305 3.89 -21.56 18.15
N GLN A 306 2.74 -20.90 18.21
CA GLN A 306 1.54 -21.17 17.40
C GLN A 306 0.83 -19.86 17.03
N TRP A 307 -0.39 -19.94 16.50
CA TRP A 307 -1.26 -18.79 16.31
C TRP A 307 -1.65 -18.12 17.64
N LEU A 308 -1.79 -16.80 17.62
CA LEU A 308 -2.43 -15.99 18.66
C LEU A 308 -3.53 -15.15 18.03
N THR A 309 -4.65 -14.99 18.73
CA THR A 309 -5.73 -14.09 18.32
C THR A 309 -6.10 -13.10 19.42
N VAL A 310 -6.18 -11.82 19.07
CA VAL A 310 -6.65 -10.74 19.94
C VAL A 310 -8.04 -10.32 19.47
N GLY A 311 -9.04 -10.40 20.35
CA GLY A 311 -10.45 -10.27 19.95
C GLY A 311 -10.92 -11.50 19.20
N TYR A 312 -10.99 -12.66 19.90
CA TYR A 312 -11.42 -13.92 19.28
C TYR A 312 -12.94 -14.07 19.28
N GLY A 313 -13.61 -13.85 20.42
CA GLY A 313 -15.05 -14.10 20.54
C GLY A 313 -15.94 -13.14 19.72
N VAL A 314 -17.19 -13.55 19.48
CA VAL A 314 -18.19 -12.66 18.83
C VAL A 314 -18.44 -11.45 19.74
N ASN A 315 -18.34 -10.24 19.17
CA ASN A 315 -18.34 -8.95 19.88
C ASN A 315 -17.23 -8.78 20.95
N ALA A 316 -16.20 -9.63 20.95
CA ALA A 316 -15.12 -9.51 21.91
C ALA A 316 -14.20 -8.31 21.59
N THR A 317 -13.67 -7.66 22.63
CA THR A 317 -12.66 -6.60 22.51
C THR A 317 -11.37 -7.05 23.22
N GLY A 318 -10.37 -7.41 22.43
CA GLY A 318 -9.04 -7.75 22.94
C GLY A 318 -8.04 -6.61 22.71
N ALA A 319 -7.13 -6.40 23.65
CA ALA A 319 -6.00 -5.50 23.51
C ALA A 319 -4.70 -6.15 24.00
N LEU A 320 -3.63 -5.96 23.22
CA LEU A 320 -2.27 -6.38 23.55
C LEU A 320 -1.38 -5.13 23.53
N ILE A 321 -0.76 -4.82 24.66
CA ILE A 321 0.19 -3.72 24.83
C ILE A 321 1.58 -4.33 24.97
N ILE A 322 2.56 -3.84 24.23
CA ILE A 322 3.97 -4.20 24.34
C ILE A 322 4.72 -2.92 24.64
N ASP A 323 5.25 -2.79 25.86
CA ASP A 323 5.83 -1.56 26.39
C ASP A 323 7.18 -1.76 27.10
N SER A 324 7.89 -0.66 27.34
CA SER A 324 9.04 -0.60 28.26
C SER A 324 10.15 -1.63 27.99
N GLY A 325 10.44 -1.97 26.73
CA GLY A 325 11.40 -3.03 26.37
C GLY A 325 10.83 -4.45 26.50
N GLY A 326 9.51 -4.61 26.42
CA GLY A 326 8.83 -5.88 26.30
C GLY A 326 9.03 -6.49 24.92
N VAL A 327 9.25 -7.80 24.85
CA VAL A 327 9.46 -8.51 23.58
C VAL A 327 8.40 -9.59 23.40
N MET A 328 7.79 -9.63 22.23
CA MET A 328 6.82 -10.65 21.86
C MET A 328 7.13 -11.27 20.50
N THR A 329 6.94 -12.58 20.38
CA THR A 329 7.19 -13.32 19.15
C THR A 329 6.13 -14.40 18.92
N THR A 330 5.56 -14.47 17.72
CA THR A 330 4.73 -15.60 17.25
C THR A 330 5.38 -16.25 16.02
N SER A 331 5.25 -17.57 15.89
CA SER A 331 5.87 -18.35 14.80
C SER A 331 4.92 -18.80 13.70
N GLU A 332 3.62 -18.54 13.83
CA GLU A 332 2.62 -18.83 12.79
C GLU A 332 1.80 -17.58 12.47
N TRP A 333 0.68 -17.36 13.17
CA TRP A 333 -0.27 -16.30 12.88
C TRP A 333 -0.49 -15.38 14.08
N LEU A 334 -0.59 -14.07 13.82
CA LEU A 334 -1.15 -13.11 14.78
C LEU A 334 -2.41 -12.52 14.15
N ASN A 335 -3.58 -12.68 14.78
CA ASN A 335 -4.86 -12.23 14.23
C ASN A 335 -5.52 -11.21 15.14
N LEU A 336 -5.95 -10.07 14.60
CA LEU A 336 -6.73 -9.05 15.31
C LEU A 336 -8.15 -9.00 14.74
N GLY A 337 -9.17 -9.07 15.60
CA GLY A 337 -10.58 -9.05 15.19
C GLY A 337 -10.97 -10.27 14.36
N TRP A 338 -10.98 -11.45 14.98
CA TRP A 338 -11.16 -12.73 14.27
C TRP A 338 -12.57 -12.94 13.73
N ASN A 339 -13.59 -12.59 14.52
CA ASN A 339 -14.99 -12.75 14.14
C ASN A 339 -15.61 -11.41 13.69
N SER A 340 -16.66 -11.46 12.87
CA SER A 340 -17.49 -10.29 12.60
C SER A 340 -18.01 -9.68 13.91
N GLY A 341 -17.91 -8.35 14.03
CA GLY A 341 -18.22 -7.58 15.24
C GLY A 341 -17.17 -7.62 16.36
N SER A 342 -16.12 -8.44 16.25
CA SER A 342 -15.01 -8.43 17.22
C SER A 342 -13.98 -7.33 16.91
N SER A 343 -13.25 -6.90 17.93
CA SER A 343 -12.21 -5.87 17.86
C SER A 343 -10.92 -6.41 18.50
N GLY A 344 -9.80 -6.31 17.78
CA GLY A 344 -8.47 -6.63 18.31
C GLY A 344 -7.50 -5.47 18.13
N THR A 345 -6.78 -5.08 19.19
CA THR A 345 -5.78 -4.02 19.10
C THR A 345 -4.40 -4.46 19.58
N VAL A 346 -3.36 -3.93 18.93
CA VAL A 346 -1.97 -3.99 19.37
C VAL A 346 -1.44 -2.57 19.51
N LEU A 347 -0.89 -2.25 20.68
CA LEU A 347 -0.08 -1.06 20.90
C LEU A 347 1.35 -1.50 21.20
N LEU A 348 2.31 -1.02 20.41
CA LEU A 348 3.73 -1.28 20.56
C LEU A 348 4.45 0.06 20.74
N SER A 349 5.01 0.29 21.93
CA SER A 349 5.54 1.60 22.34
C SER A 349 6.84 1.47 23.14
N GLY A 350 7.79 2.34 22.84
CA GLY A 350 9.00 2.58 23.60
C GLY A 350 10.21 1.87 23.04
N LEU A 351 11.37 2.50 23.22
CA LEU A 351 12.68 1.94 22.87
C LEU A 351 12.86 0.51 23.41
N ASP A 352 13.48 -0.34 22.60
CA ASP A 352 13.67 -1.78 22.80
C ASP A 352 12.38 -2.63 22.86
N SER A 353 11.18 -2.05 22.81
CA SER A 353 9.93 -2.82 22.68
C SER A 353 9.83 -3.41 21.27
N PHE A 354 9.54 -4.71 21.17
CA PHE A 354 9.61 -5.42 19.89
C PHE A 354 8.52 -6.48 19.71
N LEU A 355 7.92 -6.52 18.53
CA LEU A 355 6.99 -7.56 18.09
C LEU A 355 7.50 -8.23 16.81
N LYS A 356 7.69 -9.55 16.84
CA LYS A 356 7.79 -10.38 15.64
C LYS A 356 6.54 -11.22 15.44
N ALA A 357 5.96 -11.18 14.25
CA ALA A 357 4.90 -12.08 13.83
C ALA A 357 5.33 -12.89 12.59
N GLY A 358 4.70 -14.04 12.37
CA GLY A 358 4.71 -14.69 11.06
C GLY A 358 3.77 -13.95 10.11
N VAL A 359 2.59 -14.52 9.85
CA VAL A 359 1.50 -13.80 9.15
C VAL A 359 0.69 -12.99 10.17
N PHE A 360 0.73 -11.67 10.05
CA PHE A 360 0.00 -10.73 10.89
C PHE A 360 -1.27 -10.26 10.16
N ASN A 361 -2.43 -10.77 10.56
CA ASN A 361 -3.73 -10.36 10.04
C ASN A 361 -4.36 -9.31 10.97
N VAL A 362 -4.52 -8.08 10.48
CA VAL A 362 -5.12 -6.96 11.19
C VAL A 362 -6.51 -6.71 10.58
N GLY A 363 -7.56 -7.00 11.35
CA GLY A 363 -8.92 -7.04 10.83
C GLY A 363 -9.11 -8.31 10.01
N THR A 364 -9.32 -9.44 10.69
CA THR A 364 -9.54 -10.73 10.00
C THR A 364 -10.93 -10.77 9.37
N ALA A 365 -11.99 -10.87 10.20
CA ALA A 365 -13.39 -10.70 9.78
C ALA A 365 -14.11 -9.60 10.60
N GLY A 366 -13.45 -9.04 11.62
CA GLY A 366 -13.89 -7.89 12.40
C GLY A 366 -13.02 -6.66 12.17
N TYR A 367 -12.86 -5.85 13.21
CA TYR A 367 -11.95 -4.71 13.23
C TYR A 367 -10.60 -5.09 13.87
N GLY A 368 -9.50 -4.66 13.26
CA GLY A 368 -8.18 -4.75 13.87
C GLY A 368 -7.38 -3.46 13.73
N ARG A 369 -6.60 -3.15 14.76
CA ARG A 369 -5.66 -2.02 14.74
C ARG A 369 -4.31 -2.40 15.31
N VAL A 370 -3.23 -2.03 14.63
CA VAL A 370 -1.89 -1.99 15.21
C VAL A 370 -1.37 -0.55 15.21
N THR A 371 -0.78 -0.13 16.32
CA THR A 371 -0.10 1.15 16.45
C THR A 371 1.31 0.89 16.96
N VAL A 372 2.31 1.36 16.22
CA VAL A 372 3.73 1.32 16.58
C VAL A 372 4.22 2.75 16.74
N GLN A 373 4.86 3.05 17.86
CA GLN A 373 5.25 4.40 18.26
C GLN A 373 6.46 4.40 19.20
N ASP A 374 6.95 5.58 19.58
CA ASP A 374 8.08 5.80 20.48
C ASP A 374 9.32 4.91 20.16
N GLU A 375 9.83 4.96 18.92
CA GLU A 375 11.00 4.19 18.44
C GLU A 375 10.87 2.64 18.49
N ALA A 376 9.66 2.10 18.70
CA ALA A 376 9.46 0.64 18.81
C ALA A 376 9.53 -0.10 17.46
N GLY A 377 9.85 -1.41 17.50
CA GLY A 377 10.17 -2.21 16.30
C GLY A 377 9.19 -3.35 16.00
N LEU A 378 8.67 -3.40 14.78
CA LEU A 378 7.78 -4.44 14.25
C LEU A 378 8.46 -5.26 13.14
N GLU A 379 8.43 -6.59 13.26
CA GLU A 379 8.87 -7.52 12.22
C GLU A 379 7.72 -8.47 11.82
N PHE A 380 7.52 -8.71 10.52
CA PHE A 380 6.52 -9.66 10.01
C PHE A 380 7.00 -10.43 8.78
N ASP A 381 6.58 -11.69 8.62
CA ASP A 381 6.73 -12.40 7.34
C ASP A 381 5.74 -11.83 6.31
N GLU A 382 4.47 -11.65 6.70
CA GLU A 382 3.43 -10.95 5.92
C GLU A 382 2.52 -10.13 6.83
N LEU A 383 2.19 -8.90 6.44
CA LEU A 383 1.20 -8.03 7.10
C LEU A 383 -0.03 -7.87 6.20
N ASN A 384 -1.20 -8.30 6.67
CA ASN A 384 -2.47 -8.20 5.93
C ASN A 384 -3.47 -7.31 6.68
N LEU A 385 -3.89 -6.21 6.08
CA LEU A 385 -4.89 -5.27 6.63
C LEU A 385 -6.22 -5.45 5.88
N GLY A 386 -7.31 -5.71 6.60
CA GLY A 386 -8.63 -5.93 5.99
C GLY A 386 -8.68 -7.25 5.21
N ARG A 387 -8.50 -8.37 5.93
CA ARG A 387 -8.23 -9.68 5.33
C ARG A 387 -9.44 -10.30 4.62
N ASP A 388 -10.60 -10.39 5.28
CA ASP A 388 -11.83 -10.98 4.72
C ASP A 388 -12.81 -9.87 4.29
N VAL A 389 -13.83 -10.21 3.50
CA VAL A 389 -14.88 -9.27 3.06
C VAL A 389 -15.58 -8.62 4.26
N GLU A 390 -15.91 -7.32 4.17
CA GLU A 390 -16.48 -6.47 5.25
C GLU A 390 -15.58 -6.28 6.49
N SER A 391 -14.38 -6.86 6.56
CA SER A 391 -13.41 -6.59 7.63
C SER A 391 -12.78 -5.19 7.49
N SER A 392 -12.13 -4.71 8.55
CA SER A 392 -11.38 -3.45 8.53
C SER A 392 -10.10 -3.54 9.34
N GLY A 393 -8.97 -3.25 8.69
CA GLY A 393 -7.64 -3.31 9.30
C GLY A 393 -6.87 -2.00 9.19
N GLU A 394 -6.27 -1.55 10.28
CA GLU A 394 -5.52 -0.31 10.34
C GLU A 394 -4.13 -0.53 10.95
N CYS A 395 -3.08 -0.04 10.29
CA CYS A 395 -1.72 0.00 10.80
C CYS A 395 -1.25 1.46 10.84
N LEU A 396 -0.83 1.93 12.02
CA LEU A 396 -0.21 3.24 12.21
C LEU A 396 1.24 3.04 12.68
N LEU A 397 2.19 3.55 11.92
CA LEU A 397 3.58 3.74 12.33
C LEU A 397 3.80 5.23 12.56
N THR A 398 4.26 5.60 13.75
CA THR A 398 4.52 7.00 14.12
C THR A 398 5.73 7.13 15.06
N GLU A 399 6.09 8.35 15.46
CA GLU A 399 7.07 8.66 16.51
C GLU A 399 8.39 7.86 16.38
N GLY A 400 9.00 7.91 15.19
CA GLY A 400 10.29 7.27 14.89
C GLY A 400 10.26 5.73 14.88
N SER A 401 9.10 5.10 14.89
CA SER A 401 8.98 3.63 14.86
C SER A 401 9.46 3.00 13.55
N HIS A 402 9.81 1.70 13.63
CA HIS A 402 10.36 0.95 12.51
C HIS A 402 9.56 -0.33 12.25
N ALA A 403 9.16 -0.57 11.01
CA ALA A 403 8.53 -1.80 10.56
C ALA A 403 9.34 -2.46 9.43
N THR A 404 9.57 -3.77 9.53
CA THR A 404 10.31 -4.54 8.52
C THR A 404 9.60 -5.85 8.19
N GLY A 405 9.55 -6.27 6.92
CA GLY A 405 8.95 -7.56 6.61
C GLY A 405 9.02 -8.06 5.17
N GLY A 406 8.42 -9.23 4.94
CA GLY A 406 8.40 -9.88 3.64
C GLY A 406 7.40 -9.24 2.67
N GLY A 407 6.13 -9.14 3.05
CA GLY A 407 5.10 -8.55 2.19
C GLY A 407 4.00 -7.84 2.96
N ILE A 408 3.38 -6.83 2.32
CA ILE A 408 2.25 -6.09 2.88
C ILE A 408 1.04 -6.19 1.93
N ARG A 409 -0.16 -6.42 2.48
CA ARG A 409 -1.44 -6.31 1.76
C ARG A 409 -2.34 -5.33 2.49
N VAL A 410 -2.67 -4.21 1.83
CA VAL A 410 -3.53 -3.15 2.38
C VAL A 410 -4.87 -3.20 1.65
N GLY A 411 -5.92 -3.68 2.32
CA GLY A 411 -7.21 -3.97 1.69
C GLY A 411 -7.10 -5.27 0.89
N TRP A 412 -7.08 -6.40 1.59
CA TRP A 412 -6.94 -7.71 0.93
C TRP A 412 -8.27 -8.16 0.31
N GLN A 413 -9.33 -8.23 1.13
CA GLN A 413 -10.72 -8.43 0.66
C GLN A 413 -11.71 -7.47 1.34
N GLY A 414 -11.33 -6.88 2.47
CA GLY A 414 -12.05 -5.80 3.14
C GLY A 414 -11.34 -4.47 2.98
N ASN A 415 -11.45 -3.62 3.99
CA ASN A 415 -10.85 -2.29 4.01
C ASN A 415 -9.51 -2.31 4.77
N GLY A 416 -8.44 -1.78 4.17
CA GLY A 416 -7.14 -1.67 4.82
C GLY A 416 -6.58 -0.25 4.74
N VAL A 417 -6.00 0.23 5.84
CA VAL A 417 -5.32 1.53 5.90
C VAL A 417 -3.94 1.36 6.55
N LEU A 418 -2.88 1.75 5.85
CA LEU A 418 -1.53 1.89 6.37
C LEU A 418 -1.18 3.37 6.46
N ILE A 419 -0.77 3.83 7.64
CA ILE A 419 -0.34 5.21 7.90
C ILE A 419 1.10 5.17 8.40
N ILE A 420 1.97 5.95 7.79
CA ILE A 420 3.37 6.14 8.17
C ILE A 420 3.59 7.65 8.34
N ASP A 421 3.82 8.08 9.56
CA ASP A 421 3.94 9.50 9.94
C ASP A 421 5.06 9.72 10.96
N GLY A 422 5.38 10.96 11.29
CA GLY A 422 6.21 11.30 12.46
C GLY A 422 7.57 10.61 12.50
N GLU A 423 8.34 10.68 11.40
CA GLU A 423 9.69 10.10 11.24
C GLU A 423 9.74 8.56 11.23
N ALA A 424 8.60 7.86 11.17
CA ALA A 424 8.56 6.39 11.12
C ALA A 424 8.97 5.83 9.74
N CYS A 425 9.47 4.59 9.71
CA CYS A 425 9.86 3.92 8.46
C CYS A 425 9.29 2.50 8.30
N CYS A 426 9.05 2.10 7.04
CA CYS A 426 8.62 0.76 6.68
C CYS A 426 9.41 0.18 5.50
N ASP A 427 10.15 -0.91 5.73
CA ASP A 427 10.88 -1.63 4.68
C ASP A 427 10.22 -3.00 4.39
N THR A 428 9.85 -3.25 3.14
CA THR A 428 9.21 -4.51 2.70
C THR A 428 9.83 -5.06 1.40
N VAL A 429 9.73 -6.37 1.16
CA VAL A 429 10.19 -6.94 -0.13
C VAL A 429 9.19 -6.63 -1.25
N GLY A 430 7.90 -6.66 -0.94
CA GLY A 430 6.83 -6.31 -1.88
C GLY A 430 5.55 -5.83 -1.21
N GLY A 431 4.59 -5.36 -2.01
CA GLY A 431 3.29 -4.95 -1.48
C GLY A 431 2.15 -4.90 -2.49
N HIS A 432 0.93 -4.99 -1.96
CA HIS A 432 -0.34 -4.86 -2.68
C HIS A 432 -1.28 -3.92 -1.92
N VAL A 433 -1.98 -3.05 -2.64
CA VAL A 433 -3.02 -2.15 -2.10
C VAL A 433 -4.30 -2.36 -2.92
N GLY A 434 -5.45 -2.62 -2.30
CA GLY A 434 -6.70 -2.92 -3.01
C GLY A 434 -6.61 -4.21 -3.86
N PHE A 435 -6.36 -5.34 -3.19
CA PHE A 435 -6.00 -6.61 -3.84
C PHE A 435 -7.18 -7.27 -4.57
N ALA A 436 -8.28 -7.59 -3.87
CA ALA A 436 -9.43 -8.29 -4.44
C ALA A 436 -10.52 -7.33 -4.94
N ASN A 437 -11.39 -7.82 -5.82
CA ASN A 437 -12.60 -7.10 -6.24
C ASN A 437 -13.44 -6.61 -5.03
N SER A 438 -13.86 -5.34 -5.06
CA SER A 438 -14.54 -4.61 -3.97
C SER A 438 -13.72 -4.38 -2.68
N SER A 439 -12.43 -4.71 -2.63
CA SER A 439 -11.56 -4.28 -1.52
C SER A 439 -11.12 -2.82 -1.69
N GLU A 440 -10.92 -2.14 -0.56
CA GLU A 440 -10.43 -0.76 -0.50
C GLU A 440 -9.12 -0.72 0.29
N GLY A 441 -8.06 -0.20 -0.32
CA GLY A 441 -6.75 -0.06 0.31
C GLY A 441 -6.24 1.37 0.24
N GLN A 442 -5.79 1.92 1.37
CA GLN A 442 -5.16 3.25 1.42
C GLN A 442 -3.80 3.20 2.11
N VAL A 443 -2.78 3.79 1.49
CA VAL A 443 -1.49 4.08 2.12
C VAL A 443 -1.34 5.58 2.25
N ILE A 444 -1.06 6.06 3.46
CA ILE A 444 -0.79 7.47 3.77
C ILE A 444 0.63 7.56 4.30
N LEU A 445 1.45 8.40 3.68
CA LEU A 445 2.85 8.61 4.04
C LEU A 445 3.07 10.12 4.20
N SER A 446 3.19 10.60 5.44
CA SER A 446 3.21 12.03 5.77
C SER A 446 4.36 12.42 6.69
N GLY A 447 4.73 13.70 6.65
CA GLY A 447 5.70 14.28 7.59
C GLY A 447 7.17 14.05 7.22
N GLU A 448 8.04 14.92 7.72
CA GLU A 448 9.45 14.95 7.38
C GLU A 448 10.15 13.65 7.82
N ASN A 449 11.03 13.09 6.98
CA ASN A 449 11.78 11.85 7.19
C ASN A 449 10.96 10.55 7.29
N SER A 450 9.63 10.61 7.37
CA SER A 450 8.77 9.42 7.24
C SER A 450 9.03 8.72 5.90
N SER A 451 9.18 7.40 5.89
CA SER A 451 9.64 6.70 4.68
C SER A 451 9.12 5.29 4.48
N MET A 452 9.04 4.87 3.21
CA MET A 452 8.71 3.50 2.81
C MET A 452 9.64 2.99 1.70
N SER A 453 10.29 1.86 1.94
CA SER A 453 11.14 1.17 0.95
C SER A 453 10.50 -0.15 0.52
N VAL A 454 10.45 -0.40 -0.79
CA VAL A 454 9.94 -1.66 -1.37
C VAL A 454 11.00 -2.27 -2.27
N ALA A 455 11.44 -3.49 -1.99
CA ALA A 455 12.65 -4.05 -2.63
C ALA A 455 12.44 -4.68 -4.03
N VAL A 456 11.21 -4.98 -4.45
CA VAL A 456 10.95 -5.71 -5.72
C VAL A 456 9.73 -5.18 -6.49
N PHE A 457 8.55 -5.15 -5.88
CA PHE A 457 7.33 -4.70 -6.56
C PHE A 457 6.28 -4.12 -5.61
N PHE A 458 5.53 -3.14 -6.09
CA PHE A 458 4.40 -2.55 -5.36
C PHE A 458 3.20 -2.38 -6.29
N ASN A 459 2.12 -3.11 -6.03
CA ASN A 459 0.89 -3.02 -6.81
C ASN A 459 -0.14 -2.14 -6.09
N VAL A 460 -0.71 -1.17 -6.80
CA VAL A 460 -1.73 -0.24 -6.30
C VAL A 460 -2.98 -0.41 -7.15
N ALA A 461 -4.02 -0.98 -6.55
CA ALA A 461 -5.14 -1.67 -7.17
C ALA A 461 -4.69 -2.85 -8.05
N ASP A 462 -4.84 -4.07 -7.54
CA ASP A 462 -4.89 -5.25 -8.40
C ASP A 462 -6.30 -5.32 -9.01
N GLU A 463 -7.27 -5.90 -8.30
CA GLU A 463 -8.68 -5.97 -8.72
C GLU A 463 -9.60 -4.91 -8.05
N GLY A 464 -9.17 -4.31 -6.95
CA GLY A 464 -9.98 -3.42 -6.10
C GLY A 464 -9.81 -1.92 -6.37
N THR A 465 -10.12 -1.09 -5.37
CA THR A 465 -9.86 0.36 -5.36
C THR A 465 -8.71 0.68 -4.41
N ALA A 466 -7.77 1.53 -4.83
CA ALA A 466 -6.60 1.86 -4.01
C ALA A 466 -6.14 3.32 -4.11
N SER A 467 -5.68 3.89 -3.01
CA SER A 467 -4.95 5.15 -2.99
C SER A 467 -3.60 5.07 -2.28
N VAL A 468 -2.65 5.88 -2.74
CA VAL A 468 -1.39 6.18 -2.04
C VAL A 468 -1.20 7.69 -2.02
N ASP A 469 -1.15 8.27 -0.83
CA ASP A 469 -1.00 9.72 -0.63
C ASP A 469 0.34 9.99 0.09
N ILE A 470 1.21 10.78 -0.53
CA ILE A 470 2.56 11.13 -0.04
C ILE A 470 2.66 12.65 0.13
N SER A 471 2.91 13.12 1.34
CA SER A 471 2.98 14.57 1.66
C SER A 471 3.94 14.92 2.80
N GLY A 472 4.06 16.21 3.16
CA GLY A 472 4.82 16.66 4.33
C GLY A 472 6.33 16.44 4.29
N GLY A 473 6.92 16.18 3.12
CA GLY A 473 8.35 15.87 3.00
C GLY A 473 8.69 14.37 3.08
N ALA A 474 7.67 13.50 3.09
CA ALA A 474 7.83 12.05 3.23
C ALA A 474 8.29 11.37 1.92
N ARG A 475 8.88 10.17 2.02
CA ARG A 475 9.64 9.54 0.91
C ARG A 475 9.33 8.08 0.66
N MET A 476 8.94 7.73 -0.57
CA MET A 476 8.72 6.36 -1.01
C MET A 476 9.70 5.94 -2.12
N SER A 477 10.24 4.72 -2.03
CA SER A 477 11.17 4.15 -3.00
C SER A 477 10.85 2.69 -3.31
N VAL A 478 10.74 2.34 -4.60
CA VAL A 478 10.46 0.98 -5.09
C VAL A 478 11.58 0.50 -6.03
N SER A 479 12.45 -0.40 -5.58
CA SER A 479 13.58 -0.95 -6.37
C SER A 479 13.13 -2.02 -7.37
N GLY A 480 12.17 -1.64 -8.23
CA GLY A 480 11.61 -2.47 -9.28
C GLY A 480 10.31 -1.88 -9.83
N TRP A 481 9.24 -2.67 -9.85
CA TRP A 481 7.99 -2.30 -10.51
C TRP A 481 6.96 -1.71 -9.56
N LEU A 482 6.57 -0.44 -9.76
CA LEU A 482 5.34 0.11 -9.22
C LEU A 482 4.25 0.00 -10.29
N ASN A 483 3.21 -0.79 -10.00
CA ASN A 483 2.12 -1.07 -10.93
C ASN A 483 0.81 -0.48 -10.42
N GLN A 484 0.26 0.49 -11.13
CA GLN A 484 -1.08 1.01 -10.87
C GLN A 484 -2.12 0.30 -11.75
N SER A 485 -3.18 -0.20 -11.13
CA SER A 485 -4.30 -0.88 -11.76
C SER A 485 -3.85 -2.08 -12.59
N ALA A 486 -3.26 -3.05 -11.87
CA ALA A 486 -2.58 -4.22 -12.42
C ALA A 486 -3.54 -5.26 -13.04
N GLU A 487 -4.82 -5.29 -12.65
CA GLU A 487 -5.87 -6.05 -13.32
C GLU A 487 -6.97 -5.14 -13.90
N PRO A 488 -7.82 -5.61 -14.85
CA PRO A 488 -8.73 -4.75 -15.62
C PRO A 488 -9.81 -4.04 -14.80
N SER A 489 -10.17 -4.55 -13.61
CA SER A 489 -11.11 -3.87 -12.70
C SER A 489 -10.44 -2.89 -11.75
N GLY A 490 -9.11 -2.89 -11.66
CA GLY A 490 -8.35 -2.04 -10.76
C GLY A 490 -8.55 -0.56 -11.07
N VAL A 491 -8.84 0.22 -10.03
CA VAL A 491 -8.89 1.69 -10.08
C VAL A 491 -7.99 2.25 -9.00
N SER A 492 -6.99 3.04 -9.38
CA SER A 492 -6.01 3.59 -8.44
C SER A 492 -5.70 5.06 -8.64
N THR A 493 -5.41 5.72 -7.52
CA THR A 493 -4.94 7.11 -7.47
C THR A 493 -3.65 7.18 -6.65
N ILE A 494 -2.59 7.79 -7.18
CA ILE A 494 -1.41 8.14 -6.39
C ILE A 494 -1.24 9.65 -6.40
N THR A 495 -1.07 10.24 -5.22
CA THR A 495 -0.85 11.67 -5.01
C THR A 495 0.51 11.88 -4.36
N VAL A 496 1.34 12.74 -4.94
CA VAL A 496 2.59 13.21 -4.33
C VAL A 496 2.51 14.73 -4.26
N ALA A 497 2.42 15.27 -3.05
CA ALA A 497 2.14 16.69 -2.80
C ALA A 497 3.11 17.29 -1.78
N GLU A 498 3.18 18.61 -1.76
CA GLU A 498 4.06 19.42 -0.91
C GLU A 498 5.56 19.26 -1.17
N SER A 499 6.32 20.33 -0.92
CA SER A 499 7.76 20.39 -1.17
C SER A 499 8.55 19.35 -0.38
N SER A 500 9.57 18.76 -1.01
CA SER A 500 10.45 17.70 -0.47
C SER A 500 9.84 16.30 -0.35
N SER A 501 8.53 16.16 -0.59
CA SER A 501 7.88 14.85 -0.74
C SER A 501 8.36 14.20 -2.03
N HIS A 502 8.73 12.92 -1.98
CA HIS A 502 9.38 12.25 -3.10
C HIS A 502 8.92 10.80 -3.28
N LEU A 503 8.56 10.45 -4.51
CA LEU A 503 8.24 9.08 -4.93
C LEU A 503 9.25 8.61 -5.98
N SER A 504 9.69 7.35 -5.90
CA SER A 504 10.63 6.78 -6.86
C SER A 504 10.40 5.30 -7.15
N ALA A 505 10.64 4.89 -8.40
CA ALA A 505 10.67 3.49 -8.81
C ALA A 505 11.50 3.26 -10.08
N ASP A 506 12.09 2.07 -10.23
CA ASP A 506 12.79 1.70 -11.46
C ASP A 506 11.84 1.66 -12.67
N VAL A 507 10.60 1.17 -12.48
CA VAL A 507 9.55 1.16 -13.51
C VAL A 507 8.18 1.51 -12.92
N PHE A 508 7.57 2.59 -13.41
CA PHE A 508 6.17 2.92 -13.19
C PHE A 508 5.30 2.40 -14.34
N ASN A 509 4.22 1.71 -13.99
CA ASN A 509 3.15 1.38 -14.94
C ASN A 509 1.85 2.05 -14.48
N VAL A 510 1.51 3.18 -15.08
CA VAL A 510 0.27 3.92 -14.78
C VAL A 510 -0.84 3.39 -15.69
N GLY A 511 -1.81 2.67 -15.11
CA GLY A 511 -2.88 2.02 -15.88
C GLY A 511 -2.32 0.82 -16.63
N GLN A 512 -1.80 -0.16 -15.90
CA GLN A 512 -1.17 -1.33 -16.50
C GLN A 512 -2.20 -2.18 -17.27
N LYS A 513 -3.33 -2.50 -16.63
CA LYS A 513 -4.49 -3.17 -17.25
C LYS A 513 -5.78 -2.38 -17.07
N GLY A 514 -6.04 -1.86 -15.86
CA GLY A 514 -7.21 -1.05 -15.52
C GLY A 514 -7.00 0.46 -15.72
N HIS A 515 -7.62 1.26 -14.84
CA HIS A 515 -7.62 2.73 -14.90
C HIS A 515 -6.82 3.32 -13.74
N ALA A 516 -5.88 4.23 -14.02
CA ALA A 516 -5.07 4.87 -12.98
C ALA A 516 -4.79 6.35 -13.23
N SER A 517 -4.64 7.10 -12.14
CA SER A 517 -4.07 8.44 -12.15
C SER A 517 -2.89 8.56 -11.19
N LEU A 518 -1.88 9.32 -11.60
CA LEU A 518 -0.75 9.77 -10.79
C LEU A 518 -0.71 11.30 -10.85
N HIS A 519 -0.75 11.97 -9.70
CA HIS A 519 -0.70 13.43 -9.60
C HIS A 519 0.51 13.82 -8.76
N VAL A 520 1.43 14.58 -9.37
CA VAL A 520 2.58 15.19 -8.68
C VAL A 520 2.34 16.70 -8.64
N THR A 521 2.33 17.28 -7.44
CA THR A 521 1.86 18.66 -7.22
C THR A 521 2.66 19.40 -6.15
N GLU A 522 2.43 20.71 -6.01
CA GLU A 522 2.91 21.55 -4.91
C GLU A 522 4.43 21.44 -4.62
N SER A 523 5.24 21.44 -5.68
CA SER A 523 6.70 21.27 -5.62
C SER A 523 7.21 19.92 -5.08
N ALA A 524 6.38 18.87 -5.14
CA ALA A 524 6.82 17.49 -4.92
C ALA A 524 7.65 16.94 -6.10
N GLU A 525 8.36 15.86 -5.84
CA GLU A 525 9.30 15.23 -6.78
C GLU A 525 8.91 13.77 -7.12
N LEU A 526 9.05 13.39 -8.39
CA LEU A 526 8.92 12.00 -8.85
C LEU A 526 10.16 11.62 -9.68
N THR A 527 10.83 10.52 -9.34
CA THR A 527 11.94 9.98 -10.14
C THR A 527 11.66 8.57 -10.66
N PHE A 528 11.98 8.29 -11.93
CA PHE A 528 11.70 7.00 -12.55
C PHE A 528 12.79 6.51 -13.52
N GLY A 529 12.96 5.19 -13.63
CA GLY A 529 13.69 4.62 -14.77
C GLY A 529 12.84 4.64 -16.04
N GLU A 530 11.72 3.93 -16.02
CA GLU A 530 10.70 3.93 -17.08
C GLU A 530 9.33 4.36 -16.54
N LEU A 531 8.60 5.20 -17.29
CA LEU A 531 7.23 5.61 -17.01
C LEU A 531 6.32 5.21 -18.17
N ASN A 532 5.50 4.18 -17.94
CA ASN A 532 4.68 3.52 -18.95
C ASN A 532 3.19 3.78 -18.69
N LEU A 533 2.47 4.38 -19.64
CA LEU A 533 1.04 4.73 -19.50
C LEU A 533 0.16 3.91 -20.47
N GLY A 534 -0.91 3.32 -19.95
CA GLY A 534 -1.87 2.53 -20.74
C GLY A 534 -1.21 1.30 -21.37
N ARG A 535 -0.74 0.36 -20.52
CA ARG A 535 0.32 -0.56 -20.93
C ARG A 535 -0.11 -1.81 -21.72
N SER A 536 -1.10 -2.57 -21.25
CA SER A 536 -1.24 -4.00 -21.62
C SER A 536 -2.56 -4.39 -22.28
N SER A 537 -3.39 -3.41 -22.66
CA SER A 537 -4.58 -3.62 -23.48
C SER A 537 -5.14 -2.29 -23.99
N THR A 538 -5.99 -2.34 -25.01
CA THR A 538 -6.73 -1.18 -25.53
C THR A 538 -7.75 -0.57 -24.55
N ALA A 539 -8.06 -1.27 -23.45
CA ALA A 539 -8.93 -0.77 -22.37
C ALA A 539 -8.15 -0.06 -21.25
N SER A 540 -6.82 -0.18 -21.22
CA SER A 540 -5.98 0.33 -20.14
C SER A 540 -5.80 1.84 -20.25
N VAL A 541 -5.97 2.56 -19.14
CA VAL A 541 -5.92 4.03 -19.11
C VAL A 541 -4.97 4.50 -18.01
N GLY A 542 -3.89 5.16 -18.41
CA GLY A 542 -2.97 5.85 -17.50
C GLY A 542 -2.99 7.35 -17.68
N ILE A 543 -3.13 8.11 -16.60
CA ILE A 543 -3.07 9.57 -16.60
C ILE A 543 -2.01 10.03 -15.60
N VAL A 544 -1.10 10.90 -16.05
CA VAL A 544 -0.11 11.58 -15.20
C VAL A 544 -0.37 13.08 -15.29
N LEU A 545 -0.56 13.73 -14.13
CA LEU A 545 -0.69 15.18 -13.99
C LEU A 545 0.50 15.72 -13.19
N ILE A 546 1.13 16.77 -13.72
CA ILE A 546 2.31 17.41 -13.15
C ILE A 546 2.00 18.91 -13.06
N ASP A 547 1.79 19.43 -11.85
CA ASP A 547 1.40 20.81 -11.66
C ASP A 547 1.96 21.51 -10.41
N HIS A 548 1.68 22.80 -10.25
CA HIS A 548 2.08 23.62 -9.10
C HIS A 548 3.58 23.52 -8.75
N ALA A 549 4.43 23.71 -9.76
CA ALA A 549 5.88 23.61 -9.68
C ALA A 549 6.46 22.23 -9.29
N ALA A 550 5.68 21.15 -9.41
CA ALA A 550 6.18 19.78 -9.30
C ALA A 550 7.26 19.44 -10.34
N VAL A 551 8.17 18.54 -9.96
CA VAL A 551 9.30 18.11 -10.79
C VAL A 551 9.24 16.59 -11.00
N VAL A 552 9.30 16.17 -12.26
CA VAL A 552 9.21 14.76 -12.65
C VAL A 552 10.36 14.41 -13.59
N GLU A 553 11.25 13.52 -13.18
CA GLU A 553 12.51 13.23 -13.89
C GLU A 553 12.73 11.73 -14.11
N GLY A 554 13.30 11.33 -15.24
CA GLY A 554 13.66 9.92 -15.45
C GLY A 554 14.37 9.60 -16.75
N ASN A 555 14.34 8.34 -17.19
CA ASN A 555 15.00 7.94 -18.44
C ASN A 555 14.00 7.85 -19.60
N MET A 556 12.96 7.01 -19.52
CA MET A 556 12.05 6.76 -20.65
C MET A 556 10.58 7.01 -20.31
N ILE A 557 9.88 7.76 -21.14
CA ILE A 557 8.42 7.96 -21.04
C ILE A 557 7.73 7.32 -22.24
N ASN A 558 6.79 6.40 -21.98
CA ASN A 558 5.95 5.76 -23.00
C ASN A 558 4.48 6.11 -22.75
N SER A 559 3.98 7.15 -23.44
CA SER A 559 2.57 7.56 -23.37
C SER A 559 1.74 6.82 -24.40
N GLY A 560 0.80 5.98 -23.96
CA GLY A 560 -0.09 5.20 -24.84
C GLY A 560 0.67 4.06 -25.50
N MET A 561 1.00 3.02 -24.71
CA MET A 561 1.65 1.81 -25.22
C MET A 561 0.68 0.97 -26.03
N GLU A 562 -0.16 0.13 -25.40
CA GLU A 562 -1.22 -0.65 -26.07
C GLU A 562 -2.63 -0.04 -25.84
N GLY A 563 -2.76 0.84 -24.85
CA GLY A 563 -4.00 1.52 -24.47
C GLY A 563 -3.91 3.04 -24.57
N CYS A 564 -4.59 3.73 -23.66
CA CYS A 564 -4.60 5.18 -23.58
C CYS A 564 -3.61 5.67 -22.51
N GLY A 565 -2.68 6.53 -22.89
CA GLY A 565 -1.79 7.22 -21.97
C GLY A 565 -1.89 8.73 -22.16
N THR A 566 -1.93 9.47 -21.06
CA THR A 566 -2.01 10.94 -21.05
C THR A 566 -1.02 11.49 -20.03
N VAL A 567 -0.13 12.39 -20.47
CA VAL A 567 0.69 13.23 -19.58
C VAL A 567 0.24 14.68 -19.74
N ILE A 568 -0.01 15.38 -18.63
CA ILE A 568 -0.32 16.82 -18.61
C ILE A 568 0.69 17.51 -17.71
N VAL A 569 1.33 18.56 -18.24
CA VAL A 569 2.25 19.44 -17.52
C VAL A 569 1.68 20.86 -17.57
N GLU A 570 1.37 21.43 -16.41
CA GLU A 570 0.72 22.74 -16.28
C GLU A 570 1.06 23.44 -14.96
N HIS A 571 0.61 24.68 -14.77
CA HIS A 571 0.78 25.50 -13.56
C HIS A 571 2.23 25.49 -12.99
N GLY A 572 3.22 25.61 -13.86
CA GLY A 572 4.64 25.60 -13.50
C GLY A 572 5.31 24.22 -13.41
N GLY A 573 4.58 23.14 -13.72
CA GLY A 573 5.13 21.78 -13.71
C GLY A 573 6.34 21.60 -14.64
N THR A 574 7.28 20.75 -14.23
CA THR A 574 8.49 20.46 -15.02
C THR A 574 8.66 18.96 -15.22
N LEU A 575 8.88 18.56 -16.47
CA LEU A 575 9.10 17.17 -16.90
C LEU A 575 10.47 17.01 -17.57
N SER A 576 11.32 16.09 -17.11
CA SER A 576 12.58 15.75 -17.77
C SER A 576 12.71 14.24 -18.05
N ALA A 577 13.30 13.88 -19.18
CA ALA A 577 13.58 12.49 -19.52
C ALA A 577 14.78 12.34 -20.47
N GLU A 578 15.37 11.15 -20.58
CA GLU A 578 16.31 10.83 -21.66
C GLU A 578 15.60 10.62 -23.02
N ALA A 579 14.42 9.98 -23.05
CA ALA A 579 13.67 9.71 -24.28
C ALA A 579 12.15 9.65 -24.06
N MET A 580 11.38 9.92 -25.12
CA MET A 580 9.91 9.84 -25.07
C MET A 580 9.31 9.21 -26.33
N ALA A 581 8.32 8.34 -26.15
CA ALA A 581 7.49 7.81 -27.22
C ALA A 581 6.00 8.00 -26.89
N ILE A 582 5.23 8.49 -27.87
CA ILE A 582 3.82 8.81 -27.75
C ILE A 582 3.04 8.04 -28.82
N GLY A 583 2.14 7.15 -28.44
CA GLY A 583 1.36 6.34 -29.39
C GLY A 583 2.20 5.26 -30.09
N SER A 584 2.81 4.37 -29.31
CA SER A 584 3.86 3.48 -29.83
C SER A 584 3.32 2.28 -30.64
N PHE A 585 2.29 1.59 -30.15
CA PHE A 585 1.78 0.34 -30.74
C PHE A 585 0.41 0.52 -31.38
N ARG A 586 -0.02 -0.43 -32.22
CA ARG A 586 -1.31 -0.37 -32.92
C ARG A 586 -2.48 -0.19 -31.97
N GLU A 587 -3.47 0.59 -32.42
CA GLU A 587 -4.71 0.90 -31.69
C GLU A 587 -4.53 1.70 -30.39
N SER A 588 -3.29 2.02 -29.99
CA SER A 588 -3.00 2.85 -28.83
C SER A 588 -3.25 4.34 -29.08
N ASN A 589 -3.42 5.09 -27.99
CA ASN A 589 -3.60 6.53 -28.01
C ASN A 589 -2.70 7.16 -26.93
N GLY A 590 -1.59 7.77 -27.36
CA GLY A 590 -0.72 8.57 -26.51
C GLY A 590 -1.04 10.04 -26.64
N LEU A 591 -1.13 10.75 -25.52
CA LEU A 591 -1.25 12.19 -25.43
C LEU A 591 -0.20 12.75 -24.47
N VAL A 592 0.42 13.86 -24.85
CA VAL A 592 1.24 14.72 -23.98
C VAL A 592 0.82 16.16 -24.22
N VAL A 593 0.49 16.88 -23.15
CA VAL A 593 0.17 18.32 -23.19
C VAL A 593 1.10 19.05 -22.25
N VAL A 594 1.79 20.07 -22.76
CA VAL A 594 2.59 21.00 -21.95
C VAL A 594 2.01 22.38 -22.21
N ARG A 595 1.45 23.03 -21.18
CA ARG A 595 0.73 24.30 -21.34
C ARG A 595 1.16 25.34 -20.31
N ASP A 596 0.85 26.60 -20.61
CA ASP A 596 1.23 27.82 -19.89
C ASP A 596 2.75 28.14 -19.85
N SER A 597 3.05 29.43 -19.64
CA SER A 597 4.40 29.98 -19.76
C SER A 597 5.34 29.65 -18.60
N GLU A 598 4.84 29.01 -17.54
CA GLU A 598 5.65 28.61 -16.38
C GLU A 598 6.06 27.13 -16.48
N SER A 599 5.32 26.33 -17.24
CA SER A 599 5.55 24.89 -17.38
C SER A 599 6.52 24.54 -18.51
N SER A 600 7.26 23.43 -18.34
CA SER A 600 8.24 23.00 -19.34
C SER A 600 8.45 21.49 -19.41
N ALA A 601 8.93 21.01 -20.57
CA ALA A 601 9.46 19.66 -20.71
C ALA A 601 10.84 19.67 -21.39
N SER A 602 11.76 18.82 -20.93
CA SER A 602 13.13 18.70 -21.45
C SER A 602 13.51 17.25 -21.66
N ILE A 603 13.51 16.80 -22.91
CA ILE A 603 13.89 15.44 -23.31
C ILE A 603 15.31 15.48 -23.86
N ALA A 604 16.27 14.78 -23.24
CA ALA A 604 17.69 14.89 -23.60
C ALA A 604 18.05 14.21 -24.93
N GLY A 605 17.31 13.17 -25.31
CA GLY A 605 17.44 12.43 -26.57
C GLY A 605 16.30 12.72 -27.54
N GLY A 606 15.83 11.68 -28.23
CA GLY A 606 14.75 11.78 -29.23
C GLY A 606 13.33 11.68 -28.67
N VAL A 607 12.38 12.24 -29.42
CA VAL A 607 10.94 12.10 -29.21
C VAL A 607 10.29 11.50 -30.45
N VAL A 608 9.46 10.47 -30.27
CA VAL A 608 8.65 9.85 -31.34
C VAL A 608 7.17 10.07 -31.06
N VAL A 609 6.46 10.66 -32.02
CA VAL A 609 5.02 10.93 -31.94
C VAL A 609 4.29 10.15 -33.03
N GLY A 610 3.44 9.21 -32.63
CA GLY A 610 2.60 8.37 -33.50
C GLY A 610 3.38 7.33 -34.29
N GLY A 611 3.87 6.29 -33.61
CA GLY A 611 4.61 5.17 -34.18
C GLY A 611 3.73 4.23 -35.01
N GLU A 612 3.25 3.13 -34.42
CA GLU A 612 2.14 2.33 -34.98
C GLU A 612 0.76 2.76 -34.42
N GLY A 613 0.75 3.53 -33.32
CA GLY A 613 -0.45 4.05 -32.66
C GLY A 613 -0.68 5.54 -32.93
N ARG A 614 -1.77 6.09 -32.40
CA ARG A 614 -2.02 7.54 -32.44
C ARG A 614 -1.21 8.21 -31.35
N GLY A 615 -0.38 9.18 -31.73
CA GLY A 615 0.39 9.99 -30.78
C GLY A 615 0.09 11.47 -30.97
N SER A 616 -0.13 12.19 -29.88
CA SER A 616 -0.35 13.64 -29.90
C SER A 616 0.54 14.35 -28.88
N LEU A 617 1.23 15.40 -29.33
CA LEU A 617 2.00 16.33 -28.49
C LEU A 617 1.47 17.75 -28.70
N SER A 618 0.89 18.36 -27.67
CA SER A 618 0.43 19.76 -27.70
C SER A 618 1.31 20.64 -26.82
N VAL A 619 1.76 21.78 -27.35
CA VAL A 619 2.56 22.78 -26.62
C VAL A 619 1.90 24.15 -26.68
N GLU A 620 1.35 24.61 -25.56
CA GLU A 620 0.31 25.66 -25.51
C GLU A 620 0.69 26.84 -24.61
N GLY A 621 0.12 28.02 -24.85
CA GLY A 621 0.07 29.09 -23.85
C GLY A 621 1.42 29.67 -23.40
N GLY A 622 2.46 29.54 -24.22
CA GLY A 622 3.82 29.98 -23.91
C GLY A 622 4.75 28.91 -23.33
N ALA A 623 4.27 27.67 -23.16
CA ALA A 623 5.07 26.54 -22.70
C ALA A 623 6.28 26.26 -23.60
N VAL A 624 7.32 25.67 -23.01
CA VAL A 624 8.56 25.31 -23.72
C VAL A 624 8.82 23.82 -23.63
N VAL A 625 8.98 23.18 -24.80
CA VAL A 625 9.48 21.81 -24.93
C VAL A 625 10.86 21.85 -25.59
N VAL A 626 11.86 21.26 -24.94
CA VAL A 626 13.22 21.09 -25.45
C VAL A 626 13.47 19.61 -25.73
N ILE A 627 14.04 19.29 -26.89
CA ILE A 627 14.37 17.93 -27.33
C ILE A 627 15.84 17.92 -27.78
N GLY A 628 16.71 17.13 -27.16
CA GLY A 628 18.15 17.23 -27.39
C GLY A 628 18.64 16.62 -28.71
N GLU A 629 17.89 15.69 -29.32
CA GLU A 629 18.27 15.04 -30.59
C GLU A 629 17.29 15.30 -31.75
N LEU A 630 16.21 14.52 -31.85
CA LEU A 630 15.34 14.48 -33.04
C LEU A 630 13.86 14.34 -32.62
N LEU A 631 12.98 15.10 -33.27
CA LEU A 631 11.53 14.90 -33.21
C LEU A 631 11.05 14.17 -34.47
N ILE A 632 10.55 12.95 -34.30
CA ILE A 632 9.96 12.14 -35.38
C ILE A 632 8.44 12.18 -35.24
N ILE A 633 7.75 12.65 -36.29
CA ILE A 633 6.29 12.59 -36.40
C ILE A 633 5.94 11.49 -37.39
N GLY A 634 5.46 10.35 -36.89
CA GLY A 634 5.11 9.17 -37.68
C GLY A 634 3.73 9.26 -38.34
N GLN A 635 3.26 8.15 -38.92
CA GLN A 635 2.08 8.12 -39.79
C GLN A 635 0.78 8.57 -39.11
N HIS A 636 0.72 8.44 -37.78
CA HIS A 636 -0.42 8.82 -36.94
C HIS A 636 0.02 9.78 -35.82
N GLY A 637 1.11 10.51 -36.06
CA GLY A 637 1.64 11.53 -35.18
C GLY A 637 1.04 12.90 -35.48
N GLU A 638 0.61 13.57 -34.42
CA GLU A 638 0.11 14.95 -34.44
C GLU A 638 0.93 15.78 -33.44
N VAL A 639 1.60 16.82 -33.93
CA VAL A 639 2.28 17.80 -33.08
C VAL A 639 1.65 19.16 -33.31
N GLY A 640 1.16 19.77 -32.24
CA GLY A 640 0.50 21.07 -32.25
C GLY A 640 1.25 22.08 -31.38
N THR A 641 1.45 23.30 -31.88
CA THR A 641 1.89 24.43 -31.05
C THR A 641 0.81 25.51 -31.03
N ALA A 642 0.32 25.90 -29.85
CA ALA A 642 -0.71 26.93 -29.68
C ALA A 642 -0.12 28.12 -28.89
N GLY A 643 0.80 28.84 -29.53
CA GLY A 643 1.61 29.89 -28.88
C GLY A 643 2.72 29.36 -27.95
N GLY A 644 2.94 28.04 -27.91
CA GLY A 644 4.10 27.42 -27.28
C GLY A 644 5.36 27.45 -28.15
N SER A 645 6.45 26.87 -27.65
CA SER A 645 7.72 26.74 -28.37
C SER A 645 8.29 25.32 -28.28
N ILE A 646 8.72 24.79 -29.43
CA ILE A 646 9.52 23.57 -29.51
C ILE A 646 10.95 23.96 -29.93
N ALA A 647 11.95 23.50 -29.18
CA ALA A 647 13.36 23.67 -29.50
C ALA A 647 14.03 22.31 -29.63
N ILE A 648 14.80 22.12 -30.71
CA ILE A 648 15.62 20.92 -30.90
C ILE A 648 17.10 21.30 -30.68
N GLY A 649 17.88 20.38 -30.12
CA GLY A 649 19.30 20.54 -29.82
C GLY A 649 19.61 21.11 -28.43
N PRO A 650 20.85 20.95 -27.93
CA PRO A 650 21.27 21.34 -26.58
C PRO A 650 21.51 22.87 -26.46
N GLY A 651 20.43 23.63 -26.54
CA GLY A 651 20.43 25.09 -26.41
C GLY A 651 20.79 25.82 -27.71
N VAL A 652 20.17 26.99 -27.89
CA VAL A 652 20.28 27.80 -29.10
C VAL A 652 21.74 28.25 -29.35
N VAL A 653 22.40 27.64 -30.35
CA VAL A 653 23.11 28.26 -31.49
C VAL A 653 24.01 27.21 -32.19
N GLY A 654 23.72 26.91 -33.46
CA GLY A 654 24.78 26.84 -34.49
C GLY A 654 25.28 25.48 -35.01
N ALA A 655 24.58 24.37 -34.82
CA ALA A 655 24.89 23.10 -35.51
C ALA A 655 23.77 22.71 -36.50
N ALA A 656 24.12 22.41 -37.75
CA ALA A 656 23.17 22.09 -38.81
C ALA A 656 22.75 20.59 -38.81
N THR A 657 22.44 20.06 -37.63
CA THR A 657 22.08 18.64 -37.40
C THR A 657 20.71 18.44 -36.78
N ASP A 658 20.10 19.51 -36.26
CA ASP A 658 18.88 19.45 -35.47
C ASP A 658 17.67 19.44 -36.42
N GLU A 659 16.78 18.45 -36.30
CA GLU A 659 15.73 18.16 -37.29
C GLU A 659 14.38 17.84 -36.63
N VAL A 660 13.30 18.25 -37.30
CA VAL A 660 11.94 17.76 -37.11
C VAL A 660 11.54 17.07 -38.42
N SER A 661 11.33 15.76 -38.37
CA SER A 661 10.95 14.95 -39.54
C SER A 661 9.46 14.63 -39.51
N ILE A 662 8.70 15.23 -40.43
CA ILE A 662 7.29 14.93 -40.66
C ILE A 662 7.20 13.77 -41.67
N GLY A 663 6.88 12.57 -41.18
CA GLY A 663 6.70 11.38 -42.01
C GLY A 663 5.44 11.44 -42.88
N ALA A 664 5.30 10.49 -43.81
CA ALA A 664 4.12 10.41 -44.67
C ALA A 664 2.82 10.26 -43.85
N ASN A 665 1.89 11.19 -44.03
CA ASN A 665 0.64 11.38 -43.25
C ASN A 665 0.83 11.85 -41.80
N GLY A 666 2.07 12.08 -41.34
CA GLY A 666 2.32 12.79 -40.09
C GLY A 666 1.94 14.27 -40.21
N TYR A 667 1.61 14.87 -39.07
CA TYR A 667 1.05 16.22 -39.01
C TYR A 667 1.80 17.10 -38.01
N LEU A 668 2.28 18.25 -38.46
CA LEU A 668 2.75 19.36 -37.62
C LEU A 668 1.86 20.58 -37.90
N GLY A 669 1.37 21.26 -36.87
CA GLY A 669 0.58 22.45 -37.07
C GLY A 669 0.47 23.44 -35.92
N GLY A 670 -0.23 24.54 -36.20
CA GLY A 670 -0.48 25.64 -35.26
C GLY A 670 0.42 26.86 -35.47
N SER A 671 0.86 27.48 -34.38
CA SER A 671 1.52 28.79 -34.32
C SER A 671 2.65 28.83 -33.28
N GLY A 672 3.56 29.79 -33.42
CA GLY A 672 4.65 30.00 -32.46
C GLY A 672 6.03 29.74 -33.07
N ARG A 673 6.88 28.95 -32.41
CA ARG A 673 8.29 28.77 -32.81
C ARG A 673 8.75 27.31 -32.77
N VAL A 674 9.37 26.88 -33.87
CA VAL A 674 10.18 25.66 -33.98
C VAL A 674 11.63 26.07 -34.21
N ALA A 675 12.51 25.82 -33.24
CA ALA A 675 13.94 26.09 -33.37
C ALA A 675 14.69 24.84 -33.83
N ALA A 676 14.55 24.51 -35.13
CA ALA A 676 15.17 23.36 -35.80
C ALA A 676 15.11 23.52 -37.33
N ASN A 677 15.75 22.61 -38.05
CA ASN A 677 15.39 22.35 -39.44
C ASN A 677 14.08 21.54 -39.49
N ILE A 678 13.23 21.76 -40.49
CA ILE A 678 12.04 20.94 -40.73
C ILE A 678 12.18 20.20 -42.06
N VAL A 679 11.98 18.89 -42.04
CA VAL A 679 11.87 18.03 -43.22
C VAL A 679 10.42 17.56 -43.31
N ASN A 680 9.69 18.06 -44.30
CA ASN A 680 8.26 17.81 -44.49
C ASN A 680 8.00 16.80 -45.62
N GLY A 681 7.74 15.55 -45.25
CA GLY A 681 7.15 14.52 -46.10
C GLY A 681 5.69 14.19 -45.73
N GLY A 682 5.04 15.00 -44.90
CA GLY A 682 3.67 14.83 -44.43
C GLY A 682 2.85 16.10 -44.67
N THR A 683 2.17 16.58 -43.63
CA THR A 683 1.48 17.88 -43.66
C THR A 683 2.08 18.82 -42.63
N LEU A 684 2.49 20.01 -43.09
CA LEU A 684 2.72 21.18 -42.26
C LEU A 684 1.54 22.13 -42.45
N ALA A 685 0.74 22.36 -41.41
CA ALA A 685 -0.46 23.18 -41.47
C ALA A 685 -0.43 24.28 -40.40
N ILE A 686 -0.21 25.51 -40.84
CA ILE A 686 -0.21 26.68 -39.96
C ILE A 686 -1.66 26.96 -39.54
N GLY A 687 -1.86 27.65 -38.42
CA GLY A 687 -3.16 28.21 -38.05
C GLY A 687 -4.28 27.23 -37.72
N HIS A 688 -4.01 25.93 -37.71
CA HIS A 688 -5.02 24.91 -37.54
C HIS A 688 -5.06 24.36 -36.09
N PRO A 689 -6.24 24.15 -35.47
CA PRO A 689 -7.59 24.43 -35.99
C PRO A 689 -7.90 25.93 -36.13
N PRO A 690 -8.85 26.32 -37.00
CA PRO A 690 -8.71 27.53 -37.82
C PRO A 690 -8.53 28.88 -37.11
N GLY A 691 -7.53 29.64 -37.56
CA GLY A 691 -7.26 31.01 -37.17
C GLY A 691 -5.90 31.50 -37.65
N ALA A 692 -5.85 32.73 -38.18
CA ALA A 692 -4.63 33.30 -38.76
C ALA A 692 -3.44 33.26 -37.79
N ALA A 693 -2.36 32.61 -38.21
CA ALA A 693 -1.19 32.34 -37.39
C ALA A 693 0.14 32.55 -38.13
N GLU A 694 1.19 32.80 -37.35
CA GLU A 694 2.57 32.73 -37.83
C GLU A 694 3.31 31.56 -37.16
N LEU A 695 4.05 30.80 -37.96
CA LEU A 695 4.99 29.79 -37.49
C LEU A 695 6.42 30.19 -37.87
N LEU A 696 7.27 30.39 -36.85
CA LEU A 696 8.68 30.73 -36.99
C LEU A 696 9.55 29.46 -36.95
N VAL A 697 10.18 29.13 -38.07
CA VAL A 697 11.17 28.05 -38.22
C VAL A 697 12.58 28.63 -38.17
N GLN A 698 13.29 28.44 -37.05
CA GLN A 698 14.67 28.92 -36.90
C GLN A 698 15.71 27.92 -37.42
N GLY A 699 15.57 27.55 -38.71
CA GLY A 699 16.47 26.64 -39.42
C GLY A 699 16.18 26.63 -40.91
N GLN A 700 16.54 25.54 -41.59
CA GLN A 700 16.15 25.26 -42.97
C GLN A 700 14.74 24.66 -43.03
N TYR A 701 14.01 24.90 -44.12
CA TYR A 701 12.78 24.17 -44.46
C TYR A 701 13.04 23.32 -45.71
N THR A 702 12.72 22.03 -45.67
CA THR A 702 12.79 21.14 -46.82
C THR A 702 11.47 20.40 -46.98
N GLN A 703 10.75 20.68 -48.06
CA GLN A 703 9.55 19.93 -48.43
C GLN A 703 9.89 18.89 -49.50
N TRP A 704 9.42 17.66 -49.30
CA TRP A 704 9.58 16.57 -50.27
C TRP A 704 8.39 16.51 -51.24
N ALA A 705 8.55 15.78 -52.35
CA ALA A 705 7.53 15.59 -53.38
C ALA A 705 6.15 15.11 -52.88
N ASN A 706 6.10 14.45 -51.71
CA ASN A 706 4.88 13.96 -51.07
C ASN A 706 4.41 14.83 -49.88
N GLY A 707 5.16 15.89 -49.54
CA GLY A 707 4.81 16.83 -48.48
C GLY A 707 3.79 17.87 -48.94
N VAL A 708 3.00 18.35 -47.97
CA VAL A 708 2.01 19.42 -48.14
C VAL A 708 2.33 20.55 -47.17
N LEU A 709 2.38 21.79 -47.67
CA LEU A 709 2.27 23.00 -46.87
C LEU A 709 0.83 23.50 -46.99
N SER A 710 0.13 23.64 -45.88
CA SER A 710 -1.23 24.16 -45.81
C SER A 710 -1.25 25.55 -45.18
N ILE A 711 -1.93 26.47 -45.85
CA ILE A 711 -2.07 27.89 -45.48
C ILE A 711 -3.56 28.23 -45.46
N GLU A 712 -4.05 28.73 -44.32
CA GLU A 712 -5.41 29.24 -44.19
C GLU A 712 -5.49 30.76 -44.50
N ILE A 713 -6.55 31.19 -45.17
CA ILE A 713 -6.81 32.60 -45.53
C ILE A 713 -8.26 32.98 -45.16
N GLY A 714 -8.40 33.90 -44.21
CA GLY A 714 -9.68 34.49 -43.79
C GLY A 714 -9.86 35.98 -44.12
N GLY A 715 -8.85 36.65 -44.70
CA GLY A 715 -8.96 38.06 -45.09
C GLY A 715 -7.69 38.71 -45.65
N ALA A 716 -7.89 39.77 -46.45
CA ALA A 716 -6.85 40.50 -47.20
C ALA A 716 -5.97 41.47 -46.39
N VAL A 717 -6.13 41.55 -45.06
CA VAL A 717 -5.29 42.47 -44.25
C VAL A 717 -3.99 41.76 -43.87
N GLU A 718 -2.89 42.35 -44.32
CA GLU A 718 -1.50 41.99 -43.99
C GLU A 718 -1.35 41.61 -42.51
N HIS A 719 -0.87 40.37 -42.26
CA HIS A 719 -0.57 39.80 -40.95
C HIS A 719 -1.73 39.71 -39.93
N ALA A 720 -2.98 39.92 -40.34
CA ALA A 720 -4.12 39.91 -39.42
C ALA A 720 -5.15 38.80 -39.67
N TRP A 721 -5.22 38.25 -40.90
CA TRP A 721 -6.27 37.28 -41.29
C TRP A 721 -5.80 36.19 -42.27
N HIS A 722 -4.50 35.91 -42.38
CA HIS A 722 -3.97 34.77 -43.13
C HIS A 722 -2.75 34.17 -42.43
N ASP A 723 -2.45 32.91 -42.75
CA ASP A 723 -1.30 32.21 -42.21
C ASP A 723 0.02 32.59 -42.89
N LYS A 724 1.10 32.50 -42.11
CA LYS A 724 2.46 32.79 -42.58
C LYS A 724 3.49 31.81 -42.01
N LEU A 725 4.30 31.24 -42.90
CA LEU A 725 5.53 30.52 -42.54
C LEU A 725 6.72 31.48 -42.62
N HIS A 726 7.48 31.60 -41.53
CA HIS A 726 8.74 32.35 -41.52
C HIS A 726 9.92 31.42 -41.27
N VAL A 727 10.74 31.19 -42.30
CA VAL A 727 11.93 30.34 -42.25
C VAL A 727 13.16 31.25 -42.15
N SER A 728 13.99 31.11 -41.12
CA SER A 728 15.19 31.95 -40.98
C SER A 728 16.32 31.57 -41.96
N GLY A 729 16.29 30.34 -42.50
CA GLY A 729 17.23 29.80 -43.48
C GLY A 729 16.66 29.68 -44.89
N HIS A 730 17.25 28.79 -45.69
CA HIS A 730 16.76 28.38 -47.01
C HIS A 730 15.50 27.52 -46.92
N ALA A 731 14.63 27.68 -47.91
CA ALA A 731 13.49 26.81 -48.19
C ALA A 731 13.73 26.01 -49.49
N SER A 732 13.88 24.68 -49.37
CA SER A 732 13.87 23.76 -50.51
C SER A 732 12.42 23.28 -50.72
N LEU A 733 11.82 23.65 -51.84
CA LEU A 733 10.39 23.44 -52.11
C LEU A 733 10.16 22.41 -53.22
N ASP A 734 9.20 21.52 -52.97
CA ASP A 734 8.63 20.50 -53.86
C ASP A 734 7.24 20.13 -53.31
N GLY A 735 6.53 19.19 -53.94
CA GLY A 735 5.24 18.69 -53.46
C GLY A 735 4.14 19.75 -53.61
N VAL A 736 3.28 19.85 -52.58
CA VAL A 736 2.02 20.61 -52.67
C VAL A 736 2.04 21.87 -51.80
N LEU A 737 1.65 23.02 -52.38
CA LEU A 737 1.08 24.14 -51.61
C LEU A 737 -0.44 24.05 -51.67
N SER A 738 -1.09 24.03 -50.51
CA SER A 738 -2.54 23.95 -50.37
C SER A 738 -3.07 25.20 -49.66
N VAL A 739 -4.04 25.87 -50.27
CA VAL A 739 -4.65 27.09 -49.73
C VAL A 739 -6.10 26.80 -49.36
N ILE A 740 -6.50 27.20 -48.16
CA ILE A 740 -7.84 26.97 -47.61
C ILE A 740 -8.47 28.31 -47.24
N LEU A 741 -9.68 28.58 -47.73
CA LEU A 741 -10.45 29.77 -47.31
C LEU A 741 -11.20 29.48 -46.01
N VAL A 742 -11.09 30.39 -45.05
CA VAL A 742 -11.75 30.27 -43.73
C VAL A 742 -13.08 31.02 -43.74
N GLY A 743 -14.12 30.37 -43.22
CA GLY A 743 -15.46 30.97 -43.09
C GLY A 743 -16.14 31.20 -44.43
N ASP A 744 -16.67 32.40 -44.63
CA ASP A 744 -17.33 32.85 -45.86
C ASP A 744 -16.47 33.84 -46.68
N TYR A 745 -15.18 33.97 -46.36
CA TYR A 745 -14.29 34.89 -47.07
C TYR A 745 -14.21 34.56 -48.57
N GLN A 746 -14.28 35.60 -49.39
CA GLN A 746 -14.16 35.55 -50.85
C GLN A 746 -13.05 36.53 -51.24
N PRO A 747 -11.86 36.04 -51.63
CA PRO A 747 -10.78 36.88 -52.14
C PRO A 747 -11.22 37.66 -53.38
N LYS A 748 -10.67 38.86 -53.55
CA LYS A 748 -10.98 39.78 -54.66
C LYS A 748 -9.72 40.07 -55.46
N VAL A 749 -9.88 40.34 -56.75
CA VAL A 749 -8.80 40.87 -57.61
C VAL A 749 -8.12 42.07 -56.94
N GLY A 750 -6.79 41.99 -56.83
CA GLY A 750 -5.94 42.94 -56.10
C GLY A 750 -5.58 42.51 -54.66
N ASP A 751 -6.25 41.52 -54.07
CA ASP A 751 -5.87 40.98 -52.75
C ASP A 751 -4.51 40.26 -52.85
N ARG A 752 -3.62 40.51 -51.88
CA ARG A 752 -2.25 39.95 -51.79
C ARG A 752 -2.01 39.34 -50.40
N PHE A 753 -1.28 38.22 -50.34
CA PHE A 753 -1.04 37.45 -49.11
C PHE A 753 0.42 36.96 -49.02
N ASP A 754 1.14 37.40 -47.98
CA ASP A 754 2.53 37.00 -47.69
C ASP A 754 2.58 35.68 -46.91
N THR A 755 2.50 34.56 -47.61
CA THR A 755 2.28 33.24 -46.98
C THR A 755 3.58 32.52 -46.59
N LEU A 756 4.70 32.84 -47.24
CA LEU A 756 6.01 32.26 -46.92
C LEU A 756 7.11 33.32 -46.99
N SER A 757 8.03 33.30 -46.04
CA SER A 757 9.26 34.12 -46.05
C SER A 757 10.47 33.27 -45.68
N PHE A 758 11.61 33.52 -46.33
CA PHE A 758 12.85 32.74 -46.18
C PHE A 758 14.12 33.56 -46.43
N GLY A 759 15.26 33.07 -45.96
CA GLY A 759 16.60 33.61 -46.27
C GLY A 759 17.11 33.28 -47.67
N GLY A 760 16.50 32.30 -48.35
CA GLY A 760 16.76 31.89 -49.73
C GLY A 760 15.87 30.72 -50.15
N MET A 761 15.84 30.36 -51.43
CA MET A 761 14.96 29.30 -51.94
C MET A 761 15.64 28.45 -53.01
N ASP A 762 15.33 27.15 -52.99
CA ASP A 762 15.64 26.19 -54.03
C ASP A 762 14.33 25.48 -54.48
N GLY A 763 14.13 25.27 -55.78
CA GLY A 763 12.95 24.60 -56.31
C GLY A 763 11.68 25.48 -56.32
N GLY A 764 10.52 24.84 -56.08
CA GLY A 764 9.18 25.41 -56.15
C GLY A 764 8.14 24.31 -56.02
N PHE A 765 6.88 24.65 -55.74
CA PHE A 765 5.84 23.64 -55.54
C PHE A 765 5.47 22.93 -56.85
N SER A 766 5.48 21.60 -56.83
CA SER A 766 5.10 20.74 -57.97
C SER A 766 3.58 20.70 -58.21
N GLU A 767 2.77 21.02 -57.19
CA GLU A 767 1.31 21.13 -57.29
C GLU A 767 0.80 22.33 -56.47
N LEU A 768 -0.12 23.11 -57.04
CA LEU A 768 -0.81 24.21 -56.37
C LEU A 768 -2.29 23.83 -56.20
N ARG A 769 -2.72 23.54 -54.95
CA ARG A 769 -4.13 23.27 -54.61
C ARG A 769 -4.79 24.55 -54.13
N MET A 770 -5.32 25.30 -55.09
CA MET A 770 -5.98 26.59 -54.86
C MET A 770 -7.50 26.45 -54.78
N PRO A 771 -8.17 27.23 -53.91
CA PRO A 771 -9.62 27.27 -53.84
C PRO A 771 -10.20 28.05 -55.03
N ASN A 772 -11.37 27.62 -55.52
CA ASN A 772 -12.07 28.34 -56.59
C ASN A 772 -12.46 29.74 -56.14
N LEU A 773 -12.21 30.74 -56.99
CA LEU A 773 -12.58 32.13 -56.78
C LEU A 773 -13.94 32.43 -57.44
N ALA A 774 -14.68 33.39 -56.88
CA ALA A 774 -15.91 33.89 -57.49
C ALA A 774 -15.64 34.81 -58.70
N VAL A 775 -14.53 35.54 -58.67
CA VAL A 775 -14.01 36.40 -59.75
C VAL A 775 -12.48 36.37 -59.69
N GLY A 776 -11.83 36.30 -60.85
CA GLY A 776 -10.36 36.30 -60.95
C GLY A 776 -9.72 34.92 -60.85
N ILE A 777 -8.38 34.90 -60.86
CA ILE A 777 -7.52 33.73 -60.80
C ILE A 777 -6.41 33.93 -59.75
N TRP A 778 -5.76 32.84 -59.33
CA TRP A 778 -4.60 32.89 -58.42
C TRP A 778 -3.28 33.02 -59.20
N GLY A 779 -2.50 34.04 -58.84
CA GLY A 779 -1.07 34.17 -59.12
C GLY A 779 -0.22 33.76 -57.92
N VAL A 780 0.99 33.27 -58.18
CA VAL A 780 1.96 32.85 -57.17
C VAL A 780 3.31 33.45 -57.50
N ARG A 781 3.72 34.47 -56.76
CA ARG A 781 4.93 35.23 -57.02
C ARG A 781 6.08 34.70 -56.17
N TYR A 782 7.02 34.02 -56.82
CA TYR A 782 8.24 33.49 -56.20
C TYR A 782 9.32 34.58 -56.12
N GLY A 783 9.49 35.18 -54.95
CA GLY A 783 10.51 36.19 -54.67
C GLY A 783 11.81 35.60 -54.12
N ALA A 784 12.87 36.41 -54.08
CA ALA A 784 14.17 36.00 -53.54
C ALA A 784 14.17 35.72 -52.02
N THR A 785 13.16 36.21 -51.28
CA THR A 785 13.05 36.11 -49.81
C THR A 785 11.64 35.70 -49.33
N GLY A 786 10.76 35.25 -50.22
CA GLY A 786 9.41 34.80 -49.86
C GLY A 786 8.54 34.44 -51.06
N ILE A 787 7.33 33.96 -50.77
CA ILE A 787 6.27 33.72 -51.76
C ILE A 787 5.04 34.52 -51.35
N GLU A 788 4.52 35.29 -52.30
CA GLU A 788 3.27 36.02 -52.19
C GLU A 788 2.20 35.35 -53.07
N LEU A 789 0.98 35.20 -52.55
CA LEU A 789 -0.19 34.83 -53.33
C LEU A 789 -0.95 36.10 -53.72
N ILE A 790 -1.38 36.16 -54.97
CA ILE A 790 -2.07 37.33 -55.53
C ILE A 790 -3.36 36.85 -56.18
N VAL A 791 -4.44 37.61 -56.02
CA VAL A 791 -5.66 37.42 -56.82
C VAL A 791 -5.63 38.40 -57.98
N THR A 792 -5.65 37.88 -59.19
CA THR A 792 -5.53 38.66 -60.44
C THR A 792 -6.62 38.25 -61.44
N ILE A 793 -6.51 38.64 -62.71
CA ILE A 793 -7.47 38.38 -63.79
C ILE A 793 -6.83 37.55 -64.91
N SER A 794 -7.62 36.87 -65.74
CA SER A 794 -7.08 36.01 -66.81
C SER A 794 -6.10 36.68 -67.79
N PRO A 795 -6.22 37.98 -68.15
CA PRO A 795 -5.25 38.66 -69.00
C PRO A 795 -3.90 38.99 -68.37
N ASP A 796 -3.73 38.76 -67.06
CA ASP A 796 -2.44 38.69 -66.38
C ASP A 796 -1.88 37.28 -66.66
N LEU A 797 -1.03 37.20 -67.68
CA LEU A 797 -0.54 35.98 -68.31
C LEU A 797 0.76 35.48 -67.68
N ASP A 798 1.55 36.34 -67.02
CA ASP A 798 2.70 35.90 -66.20
C ASP A 798 2.38 35.74 -64.70
N ARG A 799 1.26 36.33 -64.25
CA ARG A 799 0.65 36.24 -62.92
C ARG A 799 1.37 37.00 -61.81
N ASP A 800 2.02 38.11 -62.13
CA ASP A 800 2.70 38.96 -61.14
C ASP A 800 1.79 40.02 -60.46
N GLY A 801 0.57 40.20 -60.96
CA GLY A 801 -0.51 41.01 -60.39
C GLY A 801 -0.87 42.29 -61.14
N ASP A 802 -0.32 42.51 -62.33
CA ASP A 802 -0.73 43.55 -63.27
C ASP A 802 -1.00 43.03 -64.70
N VAL A 803 -1.32 43.92 -65.65
CA VAL A 803 -1.44 43.57 -67.08
C VAL A 803 -0.67 44.60 -67.89
N ASP A 804 0.47 44.21 -68.45
CA ASP A 804 1.40 45.16 -69.08
C ASP A 804 2.11 44.66 -70.36
N ALA A 805 3.32 45.15 -70.63
CA ALA A 805 4.08 44.82 -71.82
C ALA A 805 4.64 43.39 -71.79
N GLU A 806 4.79 42.80 -70.62
CA GLU A 806 5.32 41.46 -70.38
C GLU A 806 4.23 40.41 -70.70
N ASP A 807 3.00 40.63 -70.25
CA ASP A 807 1.82 39.86 -70.68
C ASP A 807 1.59 39.98 -72.18
N LEU A 808 1.69 41.20 -72.71
CA LEU A 808 1.58 41.43 -74.14
C LEU A 808 2.65 40.66 -74.93
N ALA A 809 3.85 40.45 -74.37
CA ALA A 809 4.88 39.65 -75.00
C ALA A 809 4.53 38.14 -75.01
N ILE A 810 3.95 37.61 -73.92
CA ILE A 810 3.43 36.23 -73.86
C ILE A 810 2.29 36.06 -74.86
N PHE A 811 1.32 36.98 -74.85
CA PHE A 811 0.21 37.03 -75.78
C PHE A 811 0.67 37.02 -77.25
N MET A 812 1.62 37.90 -77.60
CA MET A 812 2.19 37.97 -78.94
C MET A 812 2.94 36.70 -79.37
N ALA A 813 3.48 35.93 -78.43
CA ALA A 813 4.10 34.64 -78.72
C ALA A 813 3.08 33.54 -79.06
N CYS A 814 1.81 33.74 -78.73
CA CYS A 814 0.72 32.79 -78.91
C CYS A 814 -0.23 33.10 -80.06
N LEU A 815 -0.25 34.35 -80.56
CA LEU A 815 -1.02 34.80 -81.73
C LEU A 815 -1.00 33.78 -82.89
N SER A 816 -2.15 33.14 -83.11
CA SER A 816 -2.41 32.23 -84.22
C SER A 816 -3.32 32.85 -85.28
N GLY A 817 -4.26 33.71 -84.86
CA GLY A 817 -5.18 34.50 -85.66
C GLY A 817 -6.49 33.79 -86.02
N ALA A 818 -7.57 34.58 -86.19
CA ALA A 818 -8.95 34.16 -86.40
C ALA A 818 -9.15 32.82 -87.14
N GLY A 819 -9.71 31.84 -86.43
CA GLY A 819 -10.04 30.51 -86.92
C GLY A 819 -8.86 29.56 -87.08
N ILE A 820 -7.68 29.90 -86.56
CA ILE A 820 -6.46 29.09 -86.64
C ILE A 820 -6.10 28.61 -85.22
N PRO A 821 -6.35 27.34 -84.88
CA PRO A 821 -6.15 26.87 -83.51
C PRO A 821 -4.73 27.12 -82.99
N HIS A 822 -4.64 27.62 -81.77
CA HIS A 822 -3.36 27.83 -81.10
C HIS A 822 -2.67 26.48 -80.81
N ASN A 823 -1.38 26.50 -80.46
CA ASN A 823 -0.55 25.27 -80.41
C ASN A 823 -0.84 24.30 -79.24
N GLY A 824 -1.86 24.57 -78.41
CA GLY A 824 -2.23 23.75 -77.26
C GLY A 824 -1.27 23.79 -76.06
N ASN A 825 -0.19 24.59 -76.09
CA ASN A 825 0.67 24.80 -74.92
C ASN A 825 -0.05 25.62 -73.83
N GLU A 826 0.47 25.62 -72.61
CA GLU A 826 -0.19 26.25 -71.45
C GLU A 826 -0.33 27.77 -71.59
N LEU A 827 0.75 28.48 -71.94
CA LEU A 827 0.72 29.93 -72.15
C LEU A 827 -0.30 30.34 -73.23
N CYS A 828 -0.42 29.55 -74.30
CA CYS A 828 -1.35 29.84 -75.39
C CYS A 828 -2.80 29.42 -75.09
N ARG A 829 -3.03 28.57 -74.08
CA ARG A 829 -4.38 28.38 -73.50
C ARG A 829 -4.75 29.47 -72.50
N MET A 830 -3.76 30.16 -71.93
CA MET A 830 -4.01 31.32 -71.07
C MET A 830 -4.24 32.59 -71.90
N ALA A 831 -3.58 32.70 -73.06
CA ALA A 831 -3.75 33.82 -73.99
C ALA A 831 -5.01 33.73 -74.88
N ASP A 832 -5.67 32.57 -74.92
CA ASP A 832 -7.05 32.39 -75.42
C ASP A 832 -7.98 32.89 -74.30
N LEU A 833 -8.42 34.14 -74.41
CA LEU A 833 -9.11 34.90 -73.37
C LEU A 833 -10.63 34.93 -73.57
N ASP A 834 -11.13 34.43 -74.70
CA ASP A 834 -12.56 34.21 -74.94
C ASP A 834 -13.00 32.74 -75.13
N ASP A 835 -12.07 31.79 -74.91
CA ASP A 835 -12.25 30.32 -74.88
C ASP A 835 -12.73 29.74 -76.24
N ASP A 836 -12.42 30.38 -77.37
CA ASP A 836 -12.86 29.93 -78.71
C ASP A 836 -11.93 28.92 -79.41
N GLY A 837 -10.69 28.81 -78.93
CA GLY A 837 -9.68 27.86 -79.39
C GLY A 837 -8.59 28.43 -80.29
N ASP A 838 -8.60 29.74 -80.57
CA ASP A 838 -7.45 30.46 -81.14
C ASP A 838 -6.98 31.67 -80.30
N VAL A 839 -5.97 32.40 -80.78
CA VAL A 839 -5.43 33.60 -80.11
C VAL A 839 -5.29 34.71 -81.15
N ASP A 840 -6.12 35.73 -81.00
CA ASP A 840 -6.63 36.55 -82.09
C ASP A 840 -6.81 38.05 -81.68
N GLN A 841 -7.39 38.86 -82.58
CA GLN A 841 -7.76 40.25 -82.27
C GLN A 841 -8.85 40.39 -81.18
N SER A 842 -9.62 39.34 -80.92
CA SER A 842 -10.70 39.31 -79.91
C SER A 842 -10.09 39.23 -78.50
N ASP A 843 -9.16 38.30 -78.29
CA ASP A 843 -8.35 38.17 -77.08
C ASP A 843 -7.44 39.37 -76.86
N PHE A 844 -6.81 39.88 -77.93
CA PHE A 844 -6.04 41.12 -77.82
C PHE A 844 -6.93 42.29 -77.36
N GLY A 845 -8.19 42.31 -77.80
CA GLY A 845 -9.19 43.26 -77.33
C GLY A 845 -9.54 43.07 -75.86
N ALA A 846 -9.46 41.87 -75.31
CA ALA A 846 -9.62 41.58 -73.89
C ALA A 846 -8.41 42.05 -73.08
N LEU A 847 -7.20 41.64 -73.46
CA LEU A 847 -5.94 42.08 -72.85
C LEU A 847 -5.79 43.60 -72.89
N GLN A 848 -6.09 44.25 -74.02
CA GLN A 848 -6.04 45.71 -74.16
C GLN A 848 -7.00 46.45 -73.22
N ARG A 849 -8.19 45.90 -72.93
CA ARG A 849 -9.14 46.51 -71.96
C ARG A 849 -8.61 46.46 -70.54
N CYS A 850 -7.85 45.42 -70.22
CA CYS A 850 -7.32 45.14 -68.90
C CYS A 850 -5.94 45.74 -68.63
N PHE A 851 -5.23 46.15 -69.69
CA PHE A 851 -3.90 46.74 -69.64
C PHE A 851 -3.83 47.91 -68.65
N SER A 852 -3.15 47.68 -67.52
CA SER A 852 -2.99 48.60 -66.40
C SER A 852 -1.59 49.22 -66.35
N GLY A 853 -0.58 48.47 -66.80
CA GLY A 853 0.84 48.86 -66.81
C GLY A 853 1.60 48.50 -65.52
N GLU A 854 2.92 48.34 -65.66
CA GLU A 854 3.89 47.94 -64.62
C GLU A 854 3.55 48.43 -63.20
N GLY A 855 3.29 47.48 -62.31
CA GLY A 855 2.99 47.66 -60.88
C GLY A 855 1.60 48.20 -60.55
N ALA A 856 0.68 48.31 -61.52
CA ALA A 856 -0.68 48.81 -61.30
C ALA A 856 -1.73 47.70 -61.40
N SER A 857 -2.41 47.38 -60.31
CA SER A 857 -3.47 46.36 -60.32
C SER A 857 -4.57 46.67 -61.35
N PRO A 858 -5.01 45.67 -62.14
CA PRO A 858 -5.96 45.88 -63.23
C PRO A 858 -7.39 46.04 -62.71
N ASP A 859 -8.25 46.68 -63.52
CA ASP A 859 -9.66 46.85 -63.19
C ASP A 859 -10.36 45.47 -63.19
N PRO A 860 -10.93 45.00 -62.06
CA PRO A 860 -11.58 43.70 -61.99
C PRO A 860 -12.75 43.50 -62.96
N GLU A 861 -13.34 44.59 -63.48
CA GLU A 861 -14.47 44.55 -64.42
C GLU A 861 -14.04 44.70 -65.91
N CYS A 862 -12.73 44.81 -66.22
CA CYS A 862 -12.23 45.03 -67.59
C CYS A 862 -12.59 43.92 -68.60
N MET A 863 -12.83 42.70 -68.09
CA MET A 863 -13.26 41.53 -68.86
C MET A 863 -14.78 41.46 -69.10
N GLY A 864 -15.55 42.47 -68.68
CA GLY A 864 -17.01 42.48 -68.80
C GLY A 864 -17.52 42.30 -70.25
N TRP A 865 -18.37 41.28 -70.43
CA TRP A 865 -19.13 40.98 -71.65
C TRP A 865 -20.59 41.46 -71.54
#